data_AF-A0A2P5CYI8-F1
#
_entry.id   AF-A0A2P5CYI8-F1
#
_cell.length_a   1.000
_cell.length_b   1.000
_cell.length_c   1.000
_cell.angle_alpha   90.00
_cell.angle_beta   90.00
_cell.angle_gamma   90.00
#
_symmetry.space_group_name_H-M   'P 1'
#
loop_
_entity.id
_entity.type
_entity.pdbx_description
1 polymer ?
#
loop_
_entity_poly.entity_id
_entity_poly.type
_entity_poly.pdbx_seq_one_letter_code
_entity_poly.pdbx_strand_id
1 'polypeptide(L)'
;MSSMPSSRQPFFFFFSSHSLFSVFLCLTLFHAPTSAIAASHEASLLFSWLQPSSSSSSSSFFSDWNILDDTPCNWTAITCSPQGLVTQIHIESVPLHLPLPSNLSSFKSLQRLVVSDANLTGPVPEDIGDCTELTVIDLSSNSLTGSIPRSIGKLRNLQDLILDSNQLTGRIPVELGDCVGLKNLLLYDNRLSGPIPAQLGKLTGLEVLRAGGNQDIVGKIPDELGDCANLTVLGLADTGISGPLPASLGRLSKLQTLSIYTTMISGEIPHEIGNCSELVSLFLYENSLSGSIPAELGKLRKLEQLFLWQNSLVGVIPEELGNCTRLTNIDLSLNSISGTIPLSIGKLTELVEFMISNNNVSGSIPPNLSNASKLEQLQLDTNQISGLIPPELGKLSKLNVFFAWQNQLEGSIPSSLAGCSSLQALDLSHNFLTGSIPPGLFQLQNLTKLLLIDNDISGSIPPEIGNCSSLVRLRLGNNRISGGIPATVGGLKSLNFLDLSANRLSGMVPDEIGSCTELQMIDLSNNTLEGPLPHTLSSLSGLQVLDVSTNRFSGQIPSSFGRLISLNKFILRSNSFSGSIPLSLGLCLSLQLLDLSSNELTGSIPVELGRIEALEIALNLSCNGLSGPIPPQISALTKLSILDLSHNKLEGDLSPLGTLDNLVSLNVSYNNFTGYLPDNKLFRQLSPTDLEGNKGLCSSNLIRDSCFLSDVNRNGLGRSENDIRRSRRLKLAIALLITLTITMVVMGVIAVIRARTTIRDGDEDSELGDSWPWQFTPFQKLNFSVDQILRCLVDTNVIGKGCSGIVYRADMDNGEVIAVKKLWPATAAAAATGCVDEKSGVRDSFSAEVKTLGSIRHKNIVRFLGCCWNRNTRLLMYDYMPNGSLGSLLHERTGNNGLEWELRYQILLGAAQGLAYLHHDCVPPIVHRDIKANNILIGLEFEPYIADFGLAKLVDDGDFARSSNTVAGSYGYIAPGKFFSQSLDILLYLENMRLVCNPSNEHLIISLYP
;
A
#
# COMPACT_ATOMS: atom_id res chain seq x y z
N MET A 1 62.03 54.15 -24.78
CA MET A 1 62.69 52.87 -25.07
C MET A 1 61.72 52.08 -25.96
N SER A 2 61.78 52.36 -27.26
CA SER A 2 62.53 51.60 -28.29
C SER A 2 61.79 50.29 -28.64
N SER A 3 61.29 50.05 -29.85
CA SER A 3 61.37 50.78 -31.12
C SER A 3 60.35 50.18 -32.11
N MET A 4 59.59 51.06 -32.75
CA MET A 4 58.76 50.89 -33.96
C MET A 4 59.63 51.17 -35.23
N PRO A 5 59.13 51.39 -36.47
CA PRO A 5 58.15 50.72 -37.36
C PRO A 5 58.57 50.81 -38.88
N SER A 6 57.57 50.83 -39.80
CA SER A 6 57.51 51.51 -41.14
C SER A 6 57.55 50.59 -42.39
N SER A 7 56.93 50.84 -43.55
CA SER A 7 56.20 51.99 -44.14
C SER A 7 55.45 51.66 -45.47
N ARG A 8 54.29 52.30 -45.69
CA ARG A 8 53.75 53.06 -46.87
C ARG A 8 53.98 52.63 -48.35
N GLN A 9 52.85 52.42 -49.07
CA GLN A 9 52.26 53.12 -50.27
C GLN A 9 53.15 53.55 -51.49
N PRO A 10 52.57 54.06 -52.62
CA PRO A 10 51.56 53.55 -53.59
C PRO A 10 51.99 53.82 -55.07
N PHE A 11 51.23 53.46 -56.12
CA PHE A 11 51.27 54.17 -57.43
C PHE A 11 50.01 53.94 -58.29
N PHE A 12 49.76 54.90 -59.17
CA PHE A 12 48.53 55.29 -59.88
C PHE A 12 48.51 54.88 -61.38
N PHE A 13 47.30 54.92 -61.98
CA PHE A 13 46.92 55.46 -63.31
C PHE A 13 46.65 54.62 -64.60
N PHE A 14 45.49 54.98 -65.20
CA PHE A 14 45.06 55.17 -66.62
C PHE A 14 44.66 53.99 -67.59
N PHE A 15 43.34 53.92 -67.87
CA PHE A 15 42.57 54.05 -69.14
C PHE A 15 42.84 53.24 -70.45
N SER A 16 41.69 52.90 -71.09
CA SER A 16 41.37 52.90 -72.56
C SER A 16 41.97 51.78 -73.43
N SER A 17 41.39 51.31 -74.55
CA SER A 17 40.06 51.35 -75.19
C SER A 17 40.16 50.58 -76.53
N HIS A 18 39.10 49.84 -76.89
CA HIS A 18 38.58 49.59 -78.26
C HIS A 18 39.33 48.85 -79.38
N SER A 19 38.55 47.93 -80.01
CA SER A 19 38.41 47.65 -81.46
C SER A 19 39.43 46.64 -82.08
N LEU A 20 39.14 45.76 -83.03
CA LEU A 20 38.11 45.64 -84.09
C LEU A 20 38.25 44.26 -84.81
N PHE A 21 37.24 43.88 -85.62
CA PHE A 21 37.23 42.89 -86.74
C PHE A 21 37.05 41.39 -86.38
N SER A 22 36.21 40.55 -87.03
CA SER A 22 35.27 40.72 -88.16
C SER A 22 34.53 39.41 -88.56
N VAL A 23 33.37 39.56 -89.22
CA VAL A 23 32.82 38.74 -90.36
C VAL A 23 31.83 37.57 -90.11
N PHE A 24 30.55 37.86 -90.47
CA PHE A 24 29.57 37.12 -91.31
C PHE A 24 28.98 35.73 -90.94
N LEU A 25 27.66 35.72 -90.68
CA LEU A 25 26.55 35.29 -91.58
C LEU A 25 25.50 34.40 -90.89
N CYS A 26 24.23 34.80 -91.07
CA CYS A 26 22.99 34.16 -90.67
C CYS A 26 22.83 32.69 -91.10
N LEU A 27 22.14 31.89 -90.26
CA LEU A 27 20.84 31.28 -90.62
C LEU A 27 20.15 30.70 -89.37
N THR A 28 18.84 30.84 -89.39
CA THR A 28 17.81 30.64 -88.37
C THR A 28 17.63 29.19 -87.92
N LEU A 29 17.61 28.95 -86.59
CA LEU A 29 16.79 27.92 -85.96
C LEU A 29 16.28 28.46 -84.61
N PHE A 30 14.97 28.61 -84.49
CA PHE A 30 14.26 28.80 -83.22
C PHE A 30 14.64 27.66 -82.27
N HIS A 31 15.35 27.92 -81.18
CA HIS A 31 15.33 27.10 -79.97
C HIS A 31 15.19 28.05 -78.77
N ALA A 32 14.11 27.84 -78.01
CA ALA A 32 13.88 28.49 -76.73
C ALA A 32 15.07 28.24 -75.79
N PRO A 33 15.43 29.19 -74.90
CA PRO A 33 16.37 28.89 -73.84
C PRO A 33 15.70 27.87 -72.91
N THR A 34 16.20 26.64 -72.91
CA THR A 34 15.95 25.66 -71.87
C THR A 34 16.54 26.20 -70.58
N SER A 35 15.69 26.81 -69.75
CA SER A 35 15.95 27.04 -68.33
C SER A 35 16.21 25.70 -67.66
N ALA A 36 17.45 25.44 -67.28
CA ALA A 36 17.78 24.39 -66.34
C ALA A 36 17.03 24.70 -65.03
N ILE A 37 16.11 23.82 -64.67
CA ILE A 37 15.19 23.94 -63.53
C ILE A 37 16.01 23.71 -62.26
N ALA A 38 16.20 24.74 -61.45
CA ALA A 38 16.74 24.60 -60.11
C ALA A 38 15.58 24.25 -59.18
N ALA A 39 15.60 23.03 -58.61
CA ALA A 39 14.65 22.61 -57.58
C ALA A 39 14.65 23.61 -56.40
N SER A 40 13.48 23.90 -55.84
CA SER A 40 13.41 24.81 -54.69
C SER A 40 14.27 24.30 -53.52
N HIS A 41 14.97 25.21 -52.86
CA HIS A 41 15.83 24.87 -51.72
C HIS A 41 15.03 24.22 -50.57
N GLU A 42 13.79 24.67 -50.35
CA GLU A 42 12.85 24.12 -49.37
C GLU A 42 12.45 22.66 -49.69
N ALA A 43 12.13 22.36 -50.96
CA ALA A 43 11.85 20.99 -51.40
C ALA A 43 13.05 20.06 -51.18
N SER A 44 14.27 20.53 -51.51
CA SER A 44 15.49 19.74 -51.34
C SER A 44 15.75 19.38 -49.87
N LEU A 45 15.52 20.33 -48.96
CA LEU A 45 15.67 20.11 -47.51
C LEU A 45 14.66 19.11 -46.98
N LEU A 46 13.36 19.32 -47.25
CA LEU A 46 12.28 18.43 -46.84
C LEU A 46 12.50 17.00 -47.35
N PHE A 47 12.80 16.84 -48.63
CA PHE A 47 13.05 15.54 -49.22
C PHE A 47 14.27 14.85 -48.60
N SER A 48 15.38 15.58 -48.39
CA SER A 48 16.58 15.04 -47.76
C SER A 48 16.37 14.58 -46.31
N TRP A 49 15.46 15.26 -45.58
CA TRP A 49 15.14 14.93 -44.20
C TRP A 49 14.43 13.57 -44.08
N LEU A 50 13.51 13.22 -44.98
CA LEU A 50 12.74 11.96 -44.93
C LEU A 50 13.44 10.74 -45.56
N GLN A 51 14.47 10.92 -46.39
CA GLN A 51 15.22 9.80 -46.99
C GLN A 51 15.70 8.71 -46.01
N PRO A 52 16.11 9.01 -44.76
CA PRO A 52 16.57 7.98 -43.84
C PRO A 52 15.43 7.14 -43.21
N SER A 53 14.15 7.53 -43.33
CA SER A 53 13.01 6.86 -42.67
C SER A 53 12.22 5.89 -43.56
N SER A 54 12.86 5.19 -44.50
CA SER A 54 12.21 4.25 -45.43
C SER A 54 11.76 2.94 -44.76
N SER A 55 10.88 3.05 -43.76
CA SER A 55 10.03 1.94 -43.29
C SER A 55 8.82 1.78 -44.21
N SER A 56 8.27 0.57 -44.31
CA SER A 56 7.18 0.27 -45.26
C SER A 56 5.88 1.03 -44.98
N SER A 57 5.65 1.49 -43.74
CA SER A 57 4.44 2.22 -43.33
C SER A 57 4.51 3.72 -43.59
N SER A 58 5.66 4.37 -43.41
CA SER A 58 5.84 5.80 -43.73
C SER A 58 5.91 6.04 -45.25
N SER A 59 6.41 5.08 -46.02
CA SER A 59 6.61 5.22 -47.46
C SER A 59 5.33 5.46 -48.28
N SER A 60 4.17 4.99 -47.82
CA SER A 60 2.89 5.24 -48.50
C SER A 60 2.38 6.66 -48.25
N PHE A 61 2.65 7.21 -47.06
CA PHE A 61 2.18 8.54 -46.66
C PHE A 61 2.88 9.66 -47.43
N PHE A 62 4.18 9.51 -47.70
CA PHE A 62 5.00 10.48 -48.44
C PHE A 62 5.18 10.13 -49.92
N SER A 63 4.23 9.41 -50.52
CA SER A 63 4.37 8.88 -51.88
C SER A 63 4.35 9.95 -52.99
N ASP A 64 3.84 11.13 -52.71
CA ASP A 64 3.77 12.30 -53.59
C ASP A 64 4.95 13.26 -53.43
N TRP A 65 5.89 13.00 -52.53
CA TRP A 65 7.10 13.80 -52.36
C TRP A 65 8.10 13.46 -53.45
N ASN A 66 8.39 14.41 -54.35
CA ASN A 66 9.30 14.20 -55.46
C ASN A 66 10.28 15.36 -55.62
N ILE A 67 11.58 15.09 -55.44
CA ILE A 67 12.65 16.09 -55.53
C ILE A 67 12.73 16.82 -56.88
N LEU A 68 12.14 16.25 -57.94
CA LEU A 68 12.08 16.88 -59.26
C LEU A 68 10.98 17.94 -59.40
N ASP A 69 10.08 18.06 -58.42
CA ASP A 69 9.04 19.09 -58.43
C ASP A 69 9.65 20.49 -58.21
N ASP A 70 9.15 21.48 -58.96
CA ASP A 70 9.59 22.88 -58.86
C ASP A 70 9.36 23.44 -57.44
N THR A 71 8.37 22.91 -56.72
CA THR A 71 7.92 23.39 -55.41
C THR A 71 7.30 22.27 -54.57
N PRO A 72 7.48 22.27 -53.23
CA PRO A 72 6.89 21.25 -52.36
C PRO A 72 5.41 21.52 -52.04
N CYS A 73 4.80 22.58 -52.60
CA CYS A 73 3.48 23.05 -52.20
C CYS A 73 2.30 22.12 -52.51
N ASN A 74 2.53 21.10 -53.34
CA ASN A 74 1.54 20.07 -53.63
C ASN A 74 1.79 18.77 -52.85
N TRP A 75 2.84 18.71 -52.02
CA TRP A 75 3.18 17.54 -51.24
C TRP A 75 2.24 17.40 -50.04
N THR A 76 1.86 16.16 -49.73
CA THR A 76 1.14 15.80 -48.51
C THR A 76 1.90 16.35 -47.30
N ALA A 77 1.17 16.86 -46.31
CA ALA A 77 1.70 17.53 -45.11
C ALA A 77 2.32 18.93 -45.29
N ILE A 78 2.41 19.47 -46.52
CA ILE A 78 3.00 20.80 -46.79
C ILE A 78 1.93 21.81 -47.22
N THR A 79 2.01 23.04 -46.71
CA THR A 79 1.22 24.18 -47.22
C THR A 79 2.13 25.36 -47.49
N CYS A 80 1.79 26.15 -48.50
CA CYS A 80 2.58 27.30 -48.93
C CYS A 80 1.79 28.60 -48.99
N SER A 81 2.53 29.71 -49.02
CA SER A 81 2.03 31.03 -49.35
C SER A 81 1.65 31.15 -50.84
N PRO A 82 0.90 32.20 -51.22
CA PRO A 82 0.65 32.50 -52.64
C PRO A 82 1.91 32.71 -53.49
N GLN A 83 3.06 32.97 -52.84
CA GLN A 83 4.36 33.10 -53.50
C GLN A 83 5.11 31.77 -53.64
N GLY A 84 4.52 30.66 -53.20
CA GLY A 84 5.09 29.31 -53.30
C GLY A 84 6.15 28.99 -52.24
N LEU A 85 6.17 29.73 -51.12
CA LEU A 85 7.08 29.49 -49.99
C LEU A 85 6.37 28.67 -48.92
N VAL A 86 7.06 27.72 -48.29
CA VAL A 86 6.47 26.86 -47.25
C VAL A 86 6.03 27.68 -46.02
N THR A 87 4.76 27.56 -45.65
CA THR A 87 4.15 28.22 -44.48
C THR A 87 3.72 27.25 -43.40
N GLN A 88 3.47 25.97 -43.73
CA GLN A 88 3.12 24.94 -42.75
C GLN A 88 3.72 23.59 -43.11
N ILE A 89 4.21 22.90 -42.09
CA ILE A 89 4.55 21.47 -42.10
C ILE A 89 3.67 20.80 -41.05
N HIS A 90 2.88 19.79 -41.44
CA HIS A 90 1.93 19.11 -40.57
C HIS A 90 1.95 17.59 -40.77
N ILE A 91 2.61 16.88 -39.87
CA ILE A 91 2.72 15.43 -39.84
C ILE A 91 2.25 14.95 -38.46
N GLU A 92 1.25 14.09 -38.41
CA GLU A 92 0.68 13.60 -37.15
C GLU A 92 0.44 12.09 -37.24
N SER A 93 0.81 11.35 -36.18
CA SER A 93 0.64 9.89 -36.10
C SER A 93 1.31 9.12 -37.25
N VAL A 94 2.46 9.60 -37.74
CA VAL A 94 3.28 8.93 -38.75
C VAL A 94 4.67 8.64 -38.18
N PRO A 95 5.04 7.37 -37.93
CA PRO A 95 6.32 7.05 -37.29
C PRO A 95 7.50 7.29 -38.23
N LEU A 96 8.25 8.36 -37.98
CA LEU A 96 9.42 8.78 -38.74
C LEU A 96 10.71 8.15 -38.21
N HIS A 97 10.87 8.03 -36.89
CA HIS A 97 12.12 7.57 -36.25
C HIS A 97 13.37 8.41 -36.62
N LEU A 98 13.18 9.72 -36.85
CA LEU A 98 14.24 10.65 -37.28
C LEU A 98 14.40 11.82 -36.32
N PRO A 99 15.55 12.50 -36.29
CA PRO A 99 15.64 13.82 -35.69
C PRO A 99 14.89 14.87 -36.50
N LEU A 100 14.59 16.02 -35.88
CA LEU A 100 14.12 17.21 -36.59
C LEU A 100 15.13 17.67 -37.66
N PRO A 101 14.68 18.31 -38.75
CA PRO A 101 15.57 18.79 -39.80
C PRO A 101 16.65 19.71 -39.22
N SER A 102 17.92 19.44 -39.51
CA SER A 102 18.97 20.44 -39.32
C SER A 102 18.81 21.53 -40.37
N ASN A 103 18.86 22.82 -39.99
CA ASN A 103 18.65 23.98 -40.86
C ASN A 103 17.18 24.38 -41.09
N LEU A 104 16.34 24.31 -40.04
CA LEU A 104 14.98 24.83 -40.03
C LEU A 104 14.92 26.32 -40.40
N SER A 105 15.98 27.10 -40.10
CA SER A 105 16.08 28.53 -40.43
C SER A 105 15.98 28.85 -41.93
N SER A 106 16.12 27.85 -42.81
CA SER A 106 15.86 28.01 -44.25
C SER A 106 14.38 28.28 -44.58
N PHE A 107 13.44 27.82 -43.75
CA PHE A 107 12.00 28.02 -43.95
C PHE A 107 11.54 29.36 -43.37
N LYS A 108 11.96 30.47 -43.98
CA LYS A 108 11.75 31.84 -43.46
C LYS A 108 10.29 32.27 -43.37
N SER A 109 9.39 31.63 -44.12
CA SER A 109 7.96 31.90 -44.13
C SER A 109 7.15 30.91 -43.29
N LEU A 110 7.81 30.01 -42.57
CA LEU A 110 7.15 28.98 -41.77
C LEU A 110 6.39 29.58 -40.60
N GLN A 111 5.09 29.34 -40.56
CA GLN A 111 4.16 29.83 -39.54
C GLN A 111 3.69 28.73 -38.60
N ARG A 112 3.61 27.49 -39.07
CA ARG A 112 3.16 26.33 -38.28
C ARG A 112 4.06 25.11 -38.52
N LEU A 113 4.62 24.58 -37.45
CA LEU A 113 5.36 23.33 -37.45
C LEU A 113 4.65 22.35 -36.50
N VAL A 114 3.99 21.34 -37.07
CA VAL A 114 3.31 20.28 -36.33
C VAL A 114 3.91 18.95 -36.76
N VAL A 115 4.64 18.31 -35.85
CA VAL A 115 5.19 16.96 -36.03
C VAL A 115 4.99 16.17 -34.74
N SER A 116 3.78 15.68 -34.51
CA SER A 116 3.35 15.01 -33.28
C SER A 116 3.15 13.50 -33.50
N ASP A 117 3.32 12.70 -32.44
CA ASP A 117 3.15 11.23 -32.48
C ASP A 117 3.93 10.58 -33.67
N ALA A 118 5.13 11.09 -33.91
CA ALA A 118 5.94 10.76 -35.08
C ALA A 118 7.23 10.00 -34.72
N ASN A 119 7.40 9.66 -33.44
CA ASN A 119 8.61 9.06 -32.89
C ASN A 119 9.89 9.81 -33.29
N LEU A 120 9.85 11.15 -33.29
CA LEU A 120 11.02 11.98 -33.50
C LEU A 120 12.05 11.76 -32.39
N THR A 121 13.33 11.83 -32.72
CA THR A 121 14.45 11.62 -31.77
C THR A 121 15.41 12.83 -31.75
N GLY A 122 16.41 12.81 -30.87
CA GLY A 122 17.41 13.88 -30.80
C GLY A 122 16.87 15.21 -30.22
N PRO A 123 17.68 16.28 -30.23
CA PRO A 123 17.30 17.56 -29.65
C PRO A 123 16.46 18.43 -30.58
N VAL A 124 15.70 19.37 -30.00
CA VAL A 124 15.10 20.48 -30.74
C VAL A 124 16.24 21.41 -31.23
N PRO A 125 16.36 21.68 -32.54
CA PRO A 125 17.46 22.50 -33.07
C PRO A 125 17.42 23.95 -32.60
N GLU A 126 18.57 24.56 -32.28
CA GLU A 126 18.68 25.96 -31.84
C GLU A 126 18.27 26.96 -32.95
N ASP A 127 18.40 26.61 -34.22
CA ASP A 127 18.04 27.48 -35.34
C ASP A 127 16.53 27.60 -35.57
N ILE A 128 15.69 26.83 -34.85
CA ILE A 128 14.23 27.02 -34.84
C ILE A 128 13.83 28.44 -34.41
N GLY A 129 14.64 29.08 -33.55
CA GLY A 129 14.43 30.45 -33.09
C GLY A 129 14.64 31.51 -34.18
N ASP A 130 15.20 31.16 -35.32
CA ASP A 130 15.39 32.08 -36.45
C ASP A 130 14.20 32.05 -37.44
N CYS A 131 13.23 31.14 -37.26
CA CYS A 131 11.97 31.08 -38.00
C CYS A 131 10.94 32.07 -37.41
N THR A 132 11.20 33.38 -37.53
CA THR A 132 10.48 34.44 -36.79
C THR A 132 8.99 34.57 -37.10
N GLU A 133 8.50 33.96 -38.18
CA GLU A 133 7.08 33.92 -38.55
C GLU A 133 6.29 32.81 -37.83
N LEU A 134 6.96 31.94 -37.07
CA LEU A 134 6.32 30.84 -36.34
C LEU A 134 5.29 31.36 -35.33
N THR A 135 4.09 30.80 -35.43
CA THR A 135 2.95 30.99 -34.54
C THR A 135 2.60 29.73 -33.76
N VAL A 136 2.92 28.54 -34.32
CA VAL A 136 2.65 27.24 -33.69
C VAL A 136 3.86 26.33 -33.85
N ILE A 137 4.31 25.78 -32.73
CA ILE A 137 5.24 24.66 -32.65
C ILE A 137 4.56 23.56 -31.84
N ASP A 138 4.24 22.45 -32.50
CA ASP A 138 3.76 21.23 -31.86
C ASP A 138 4.68 20.07 -32.22
N LEU A 139 5.36 19.57 -31.20
CA LEU A 139 6.28 18.43 -31.26
C LEU A 139 5.93 17.39 -30.19
N SER A 140 4.69 17.37 -29.73
CA SER A 140 4.21 16.50 -28.66
C SER A 140 4.30 15.01 -29.00
N SER A 141 4.30 14.17 -27.97
CA SER A 141 4.23 12.70 -28.11
C SER A 141 5.35 12.14 -29.00
N ASN A 142 6.59 12.51 -28.72
CA ASN A 142 7.77 12.04 -29.44
C ASN A 142 8.85 11.52 -28.46
N SER A 143 10.03 11.20 -28.98
CA SER A 143 11.21 10.80 -28.21
C SER A 143 12.29 11.89 -28.21
N LEU A 144 11.90 13.17 -28.24
CA LEU A 144 12.85 14.30 -28.25
C LEU A 144 13.61 14.38 -26.93
N THR A 145 14.90 14.72 -27.01
CA THR A 145 15.84 14.75 -25.88
C THR A 145 16.55 16.12 -25.80
N GLY A 146 17.46 16.30 -24.85
CA GLY A 146 18.19 17.58 -24.69
C GLY A 146 17.31 18.68 -24.09
N SER A 147 17.82 19.92 -24.07
CA SER A 147 17.13 21.06 -23.45
C SER A 147 16.22 21.79 -24.44
N ILE A 148 15.18 22.45 -23.92
CA ILE A 148 14.41 23.44 -24.68
C ILE A 148 15.37 24.57 -25.12
N PRO A 149 15.52 24.85 -26.42
CA PRO A 149 16.42 25.88 -26.93
C PRO A 149 16.06 27.27 -26.42
N ARG A 150 17.08 28.03 -25.99
CA ARG A 150 16.86 29.44 -25.55
C ARG A 150 16.47 30.34 -26.71
N SER A 151 16.86 29.96 -27.93
CA SER A 151 16.55 30.69 -29.16
C SER A 151 15.05 30.83 -29.42
N ILE A 152 14.20 29.94 -28.88
CA ILE A 152 12.74 30.04 -28.99
C ILE A 152 12.23 31.39 -28.46
N GLY A 153 12.91 32.00 -27.46
CA GLY A 153 12.59 33.34 -26.95
C GLY A 153 12.61 34.47 -28.00
N LYS A 154 13.22 34.24 -29.18
CA LYS A 154 13.18 35.18 -30.31
C LYS A 154 11.81 35.21 -31.01
N LEU A 155 11.01 34.16 -30.89
CA LEU A 155 9.75 33.95 -31.61
C LEU A 155 8.61 34.73 -30.95
N ARG A 156 8.55 36.04 -31.20
CA ARG A 156 7.56 36.94 -30.58
C ARG A 156 6.12 36.73 -31.05
N ASN A 157 5.94 36.12 -32.23
CA ASN A 157 4.64 35.78 -32.81
C ASN A 157 4.12 34.40 -32.37
N LEU A 158 4.93 33.63 -31.64
CA LEU A 158 4.59 32.29 -31.19
C LEU A 158 3.39 32.35 -30.25
N GLN A 159 2.34 31.60 -30.56
CA GLN A 159 1.10 31.49 -29.77
C GLN A 159 1.03 30.14 -29.05
N ASP A 160 1.41 29.06 -29.74
CA ASP A 160 1.33 27.70 -29.21
C ASP A 160 2.73 27.07 -29.21
N LEU A 161 3.20 26.70 -28.01
CA LEU A 161 4.40 25.89 -27.82
C LEU A 161 4.01 24.60 -27.08
N ILE A 162 3.94 23.52 -27.84
CA ILE A 162 3.46 22.22 -27.39
C ILE A 162 4.62 21.22 -27.52
N LEU A 163 5.19 20.83 -26.39
CA LEU A 163 6.37 19.97 -26.29
C LEU A 163 6.15 18.81 -25.29
N ASP A 164 4.91 18.56 -24.89
CA ASP A 164 4.59 17.55 -23.89
C ASP A 164 4.89 16.12 -24.36
N SER A 165 4.91 15.17 -23.42
CA SER A 165 5.07 13.74 -23.71
C SER A 165 6.34 13.44 -24.51
N ASN A 166 7.50 13.87 -23.97
CA ASN A 166 8.82 13.75 -24.58
C ASN A 166 9.88 13.38 -23.53
N GLN A 167 11.17 13.40 -23.89
CA GLN A 167 12.29 13.16 -22.97
C GLN A 167 13.17 14.42 -22.79
N LEU A 168 12.58 15.61 -22.90
CA LEU A 168 13.30 16.88 -22.76
C LEU A 168 13.82 17.05 -21.33
N THR A 169 15.02 17.61 -21.21
CA THR A 169 15.78 17.76 -19.96
C THR A 169 16.19 19.22 -19.74
N GLY A 170 16.88 19.52 -18.64
CA GLY A 170 17.35 20.87 -18.35
C GLY A 170 16.24 21.78 -17.84
N ARG A 171 16.50 23.09 -17.82
CA ARG A 171 15.58 24.08 -17.25
C ARG A 171 14.63 24.66 -18.28
N ILE A 172 13.45 25.08 -17.84
CA ILE A 172 12.59 25.97 -18.64
C ILE A 172 13.37 27.28 -18.88
N PRO A 173 13.64 27.67 -20.14
CA PRO A 173 14.40 28.88 -20.44
C PRO A 173 13.70 30.15 -19.95
N VAL A 174 14.46 31.08 -19.36
CA VAL A 174 13.92 32.37 -18.93
C VAL A 174 13.50 33.24 -20.13
N GLU A 175 14.12 33.00 -21.29
CA GLU A 175 13.87 33.66 -22.57
C GLU A 175 12.47 33.37 -23.11
N LEU A 176 11.79 32.30 -22.67
CA LEU A 176 10.38 32.07 -23.02
C LEU A 176 9.48 33.22 -22.53
N GLY A 177 9.89 33.96 -21.51
CA GLY A 177 9.19 35.17 -21.06
C GLY A 177 9.22 36.33 -22.07
N ASP A 178 10.01 36.24 -23.15
CA ASP A 178 10.05 37.22 -24.23
C ASP A 178 9.13 36.86 -25.43
N CYS A 179 8.54 35.66 -25.42
CA CYS A 179 7.51 35.21 -26.38
C CYS A 179 6.14 35.86 -26.07
N VAL A 180 6.04 37.18 -26.17
CA VAL A 180 4.86 37.96 -25.74
C VAL A 180 3.52 37.57 -26.39
N GLY A 181 3.55 36.87 -27.53
CA GLY A 181 2.37 36.34 -28.20
C GLY A 181 1.85 35.01 -27.63
N LEU A 182 2.58 34.36 -26.71
CA LEU A 182 2.32 33.00 -26.27
C LEU A 182 1.01 32.90 -25.48
N LYS A 183 0.17 31.96 -25.89
CA LYS A 183 -1.12 31.62 -25.28
C LYS A 183 -1.09 30.25 -24.61
N ASN A 184 -0.49 29.27 -25.27
CA ASN A 184 -0.44 27.89 -24.78
C ASN A 184 1.01 27.45 -24.62
N LEU A 185 1.38 27.08 -23.40
CA LEU A 185 2.68 26.50 -23.05
C LEU A 185 2.47 25.13 -22.41
N LEU A 186 2.65 24.06 -23.20
CA LEU A 186 2.45 22.68 -22.79
C LEU A 186 3.81 21.95 -22.76
N LEU A 187 4.29 21.66 -21.55
CA LEU A 187 5.60 21.08 -21.26
C LEU A 187 5.50 19.81 -20.39
N TYR A 188 4.28 19.30 -20.16
CA TYR A 188 4.07 18.20 -19.22
C TYR A 188 4.67 16.87 -19.73
N ASP A 189 4.81 15.89 -18.84
CA ASP A 189 5.33 14.55 -19.14
C ASP A 189 6.68 14.59 -19.89
N ASN A 190 7.66 15.17 -19.22
CA ASN A 190 9.05 15.29 -19.69
C ASN A 190 10.02 15.01 -18.53
N ARG A 191 11.31 15.35 -18.69
CA ARG A 191 12.34 15.27 -17.65
C ARG A 191 12.93 16.66 -17.33
N LEU A 192 12.09 17.69 -17.41
CA LEU A 192 12.50 19.07 -17.13
C LEU A 192 12.81 19.24 -15.64
N SER A 193 13.71 20.19 -15.36
CA SER A 193 14.31 20.38 -14.04
C SER A 193 14.44 21.84 -13.64
N GLY A 194 14.68 22.10 -12.36
CA GLY A 194 14.90 23.45 -11.83
C GLY A 194 13.60 24.25 -11.65
N PRO A 195 13.70 25.56 -11.33
CA PRO A 195 12.53 26.36 -10.99
C PRO A 195 11.75 26.82 -12.20
N ILE A 196 10.45 27.06 -11.99
CA ILE A 196 9.63 27.82 -12.93
C ILE A 196 10.18 29.25 -13.01
N PRO A 197 10.49 29.77 -14.20
CA PRO A 197 11.00 31.14 -14.36
C PRO A 197 9.95 32.19 -13.99
N ALA A 198 10.32 33.14 -13.13
CA ALA A 198 9.50 34.32 -12.83
C ALA A 198 9.20 35.16 -14.10
N GLN A 199 10.07 35.09 -15.11
CA GLN A 199 9.90 35.80 -16.38
C GLN A 199 8.66 35.37 -17.15
N LEU A 200 8.09 34.18 -16.89
CA LEU A 200 6.82 33.77 -17.48
C LEU A 200 5.66 34.69 -17.07
N GLY A 201 5.75 35.38 -15.92
CA GLY A 201 4.78 36.38 -15.50
C GLY A 201 4.64 37.59 -16.44
N LYS A 202 5.61 37.81 -17.35
CA LYS A 202 5.51 38.83 -18.41
C LYS A 202 4.47 38.48 -19.48
N LEU A 203 4.09 37.20 -19.59
CA LEU A 203 3.21 36.69 -20.64
C LEU A 203 1.75 36.96 -20.26
N THR A 204 1.32 38.23 -20.36
CA THR A 204 -0.05 38.64 -20.00
C THR A 204 -1.12 38.04 -20.92
N GLY A 205 -0.71 37.57 -22.11
CA GLY A 205 -1.55 36.87 -23.07
C GLY A 205 -1.67 35.36 -22.83
N LEU A 206 -0.91 34.79 -21.88
CA LEU A 206 -0.88 33.36 -21.61
C LEU A 206 -2.24 32.89 -21.07
N GLU A 207 -2.78 31.83 -21.67
CA GLU A 207 -4.08 31.22 -21.34
C GLU A 207 -3.86 29.87 -20.65
N VAL A 208 -2.93 29.04 -21.13
CA VAL A 208 -2.67 27.71 -20.58
C VAL A 208 -1.18 27.54 -20.28
N LEU A 209 -0.88 27.16 -19.04
CA LEU A 209 0.44 26.70 -18.62
C LEU A 209 0.30 25.31 -17.98
N ARG A 210 0.86 24.29 -18.63
CA ARG A 210 0.93 22.92 -18.08
C ARG A 210 2.37 22.41 -18.12
N ALA A 211 2.94 22.12 -16.96
CA ALA A 211 4.30 21.61 -16.81
C ALA A 211 4.39 20.41 -15.85
N GLY A 212 3.24 19.77 -15.56
CA GLY A 212 3.18 18.59 -14.68
C GLY A 212 3.93 17.37 -15.20
N GLY A 213 4.06 16.31 -14.41
CA GLY A 213 4.78 15.08 -14.81
C GLY A 213 6.28 15.30 -15.04
N ASN A 214 6.85 16.33 -14.41
CA ASN A 214 8.27 16.67 -14.46
C ASN A 214 8.81 16.73 -13.02
N GLN A 215 9.23 15.59 -12.48
CA GLN A 215 9.58 15.43 -11.06
C GLN A 215 10.69 16.38 -10.58
N ASP A 216 11.60 16.77 -11.47
CA ASP A 216 12.73 17.65 -11.13
C ASP A 216 12.42 19.15 -11.27
N ILE A 217 11.20 19.53 -11.68
CA ILE A 217 10.76 20.92 -11.56
C ILE A 217 10.54 21.23 -10.08
N VAL A 218 11.39 22.08 -9.52
CA VAL A 218 11.53 22.28 -8.06
C VAL A 218 11.45 23.75 -7.67
N GLY A 219 11.32 24.01 -6.37
CA GLY A 219 11.28 25.36 -5.81
C GLY A 219 9.86 25.94 -5.77
N LYS A 220 9.75 27.24 -5.46
CA LYS A 220 8.45 27.89 -5.27
C LYS A 220 7.76 28.23 -6.60
N ILE A 221 6.43 28.30 -6.55
CA ILE A 221 5.65 28.96 -7.59
C ILE A 221 5.99 30.46 -7.57
N PRO A 222 6.44 31.07 -8.68
CA PRO A 222 6.76 32.50 -8.72
C PRO A 222 5.52 33.36 -8.50
N ASP A 223 5.66 34.42 -7.70
CA ASP A 223 4.58 35.37 -7.43
C ASP A 223 4.11 36.07 -8.73
N GLU A 224 5.03 36.26 -9.68
CA GLU A 224 4.81 36.88 -10.98
C GLU A 224 3.85 36.10 -11.87
N LEU A 225 3.61 34.80 -11.64
CA LEU A 225 2.58 34.08 -12.39
C LEU A 225 1.16 34.64 -12.13
N GLY A 226 0.97 35.34 -11.02
CA GLY A 226 -0.27 36.09 -10.75
C GLY A 226 -0.52 37.26 -11.71
N ASP A 227 0.47 37.67 -12.51
CA ASP A 227 0.34 38.75 -13.49
C ASP A 227 -0.07 38.26 -14.89
N CYS A 228 -0.14 36.93 -15.11
CA CYS A 228 -0.70 36.31 -16.33
C CYS A 228 -2.23 36.45 -16.37
N ALA A 229 -2.75 37.65 -16.55
CA ALA A 229 -4.18 37.99 -16.38
C ALA A 229 -5.16 37.20 -17.26
N ASN A 230 -4.69 36.57 -18.34
CA ASN A 230 -5.51 35.74 -19.23
C ASN A 230 -5.51 34.25 -18.88
N LEU A 231 -4.76 33.82 -17.86
CA LEU A 231 -4.57 32.41 -17.54
C LEU A 231 -5.90 31.77 -17.13
N THR A 232 -6.27 30.71 -17.83
CA THR A 232 -7.45 29.87 -17.60
C THR A 232 -7.08 28.53 -16.98
N VAL A 233 -5.87 28.01 -17.28
CA VAL A 233 -5.39 26.74 -16.74
C VAL A 233 -3.95 26.87 -16.25
N LEU A 234 -3.73 26.51 -14.99
CA LEU A 234 -2.42 26.32 -14.39
C LEU A 234 -2.30 24.87 -13.89
N GLY A 235 -1.43 24.08 -14.54
CA GLY A 235 -1.24 22.66 -14.23
C GLY A 235 0.22 22.32 -13.93
N LEU A 236 0.51 21.99 -12.66
CA LEU A 236 1.86 21.70 -12.16
C LEU A 236 1.90 20.39 -11.35
N ALA A 237 0.94 19.51 -11.57
CA ALA A 237 0.82 18.24 -10.87
C ALA A 237 2.03 17.30 -11.10
N ASP A 238 2.34 16.43 -10.14
CA ASP A 238 3.47 15.49 -10.20
C ASP A 238 4.81 16.20 -10.53
N THR A 239 5.16 17.18 -9.69
CA THR A 239 6.41 17.94 -9.76
C THR A 239 7.03 18.08 -8.36
N GLY A 240 8.31 18.43 -8.29
CA GLY A 240 9.02 18.76 -7.06
C GLY A 240 8.81 20.19 -6.55
N ILE A 241 7.75 20.89 -7.00
CA ILE A 241 7.43 22.24 -6.55
C ILE A 241 7.08 22.22 -5.06
N SER A 242 7.57 23.22 -4.34
CA SER A 242 7.50 23.29 -2.88
C SER A 242 7.23 24.70 -2.36
N GLY A 243 7.03 24.82 -1.05
CA GLY A 243 6.71 26.09 -0.39
C GLY A 243 5.22 26.45 -0.48
N PRO A 244 4.83 27.67 -0.06
CA PRO A 244 3.44 28.10 -0.04
C PRO A 244 2.89 28.43 -1.42
N LEU A 245 1.57 28.23 -1.58
CA LEU A 245 0.83 28.80 -2.70
C LEU A 245 0.89 30.35 -2.61
N PRO A 246 1.31 31.06 -3.67
CA PRO A 246 1.41 32.50 -3.61
C PRO A 246 0.03 33.16 -3.67
N ALA A 247 -0.21 34.11 -2.77
CA ALA A 247 -1.46 34.89 -2.72
C ALA A 247 -1.74 35.66 -4.04
N SER A 248 -0.70 35.92 -4.84
CA SER A 248 -0.83 36.56 -6.16
C SER A 248 -1.68 35.77 -7.14
N LEU A 249 -1.81 34.44 -6.97
CA LEU A 249 -2.72 33.62 -7.80
C LEU A 249 -4.18 34.10 -7.71
N GLY A 250 -4.58 34.74 -6.61
CA GLY A 250 -5.90 35.35 -6.46
C GLY A 250 -6.18 36.51 -7.43
N ARG A 251 -5.17 37.01 -8.17
CA ARG A 251 -5.36 38.01 -9.24
C ARG A 251 -5.85 37.40 -10.55
N LEU A 252 -5.75 36.08 -10.72
CA LEU A 252 -6.09 35.36 -11.94
C LEU A 252 -7.62 35.20 -12.07
N SER A 253 -8.31 36.29 -12.37
CA SER A 253 -9.78 36.33 -12.39
C SER A 253 -10.42 35.44 -13.47
N LYS A 254 -9.66 35.03 -14.50
CA LYS A 254 -10.10 34.11 -15.56
C LYS A 254 -9.73 32.65 -15.32
N LEU A 255 -9.03 32.34 -14.23
CA LEU A 255 -8.56 30.98 -13.95
C LEU A 255 -9.76 30.06 -13.74
N GLN A 256 -9.82 28.98 -14.52
CA GLN A 256 -10.86 27.95 -14.48
C GLN A 256 -10.34 26.68 -13.80
N THR A 257 -9.09 26.30 -14.06
CA THR A 257 -8.48 25.09 -13.49
C THR A 257 -7.17 25.43 -12.81
N LEU A 258 -7.09 25.16 -11.52
CA LEU A 258 -5.86 25.16 -10.74
C LEU A 258 -5.54 23.72 -10.33
N SER A 259 -4.52 23.14 -10.95
CA SER A 259 -4.16 21.73 -10.79
C SER A 259 -2.72 21.59 -10.30
N ILE A 260 -2.56 21.43 -8.98
CA ILE A 260 -1.28 21.32 -8.30
C ILE A 260 -1.40 20.22 -7.24
N TYR A 261 -1.36 18.97 -7.68
CA TYR A 261 -1.49 17.79 -6.83
C TYR A 261 -0.26 16.88 -6.94
N THR A 262 -0.03 16.04 -5.93
CA THR A 262 1.16 15.18 -5.85
C THR A 262 2.44 16.02 -5.98
N THR A 263 2.56 17.06 -5.16
CA THR A 263 3.76 17.94 -5.10
C THR A 263 4.22 18.13 -3.65
N MET A 264 5.19 19.01 -3.43
CA MET A 264 5.71 19.35 -2.08
C MET A 264 5.19 20.71 -1.59
N ILE A 265 4.06 21.20 -2.13
CA ILE A 265 3.43 22.43 -1.66
C ILE A 265 3.05 22.30 -0.19
N SER A 266 3.26 23.37 0.57
CA SER A 266 3.08 23.43 2.03
C SER A 266 2.45 24.76 2.45
N GLY A 267 2.23 24.96 3.75
CA GLY A 267 1.60 26.18 4.26
C GLY A 267 0.09 26.23 3.97
N GLU A 268 -0.54 27.38 4.18
CA GLU A 268 -1.99 27.52 4.10
C GLU A 268 -2.48 27.76 2.66
N ILE A 269 -3.72 27.39 2.38
CA ILE A 269 -4.41 27.81 1.16
C ILE A 269 -4.71 29.32 1.29
N PRO A 270 -4.20 30.20 0.40
CA PRO A 270 -4.43 31.62 0.50
C PRO A 270 -5.91 31.96 0.31
N HIS A 271 -6.47 32.77 1.20
CA HIS A 271 -7.85 33.23 1.10
C HIS A 271 -8.13 34.02 -0.19
N GLU A 272 -7.10 34.62 -0.80
CA GLU A 272 -7.17 35.32 -2.08
C GLU A 272 -7.57 34.41 -3.25
N ILE A 273 -7.40 33.08 -3.15
CA ILE A 273 -7.92 32.14 -4.16
C ILE A 273 -9.44 32.27 -4.32
N GLY A 274 -10.15 32.70 -3.28
CA GLY A 274 -11.58 33.03 -3.36
C GLY A 274 -11.93 34.19 -4.32
N ASN A 275 -10.93 34.93 -4.84
CA ASN A 275 -11.11 35.99 -5.83
C ASN A 275 -11.05 35.48 -7.29
N CYS A 276 -10.66 34.22 -7.53
CA CYS A 276 -10.65 33.61 -8.86
C CYS A 276 -12.08 33.27 -9.32
N SER A 277 -12.89 34.28 -9.65
CA SER A 277 -14.34 34.12 -9.87
C SER A 277 -14.76 33.12 -10.95
N GLU A 278 -13.86 32.79 -11.88
CA GLU A 278 -14.08 31.83 -12.96
C GLU A 278 -13.69 30.38 -12.61
N LEU A 279 -13.19 30.13 -11.40
CA LEU A 279 -12.66 28.82 -11.01
C LEU A 279 -13.75 27.74 -11.01
N VAL A 280 -13.47 26.64 -11.71
CA VAL A 280 -14.31 25.46 -11.89
C VAL A 280 -13.71 24.26 -11.16
N SER A 281 -12.40 24.06 -11.29
CA SER A 281 -11.69 22.92 -10.70
C SER A 281 -10.51 23.38 -9.86
N LEU A 282 -10.53 23.01 -8.58
CA LEU A 282 -9.44 23.24 -7.63
C LEU A 282 -8.90 21.90 -7.14
N PHE A 283 -7.73 21.52 -7.62
CA PHE A 283 -7.05 20.29 -7.25
C PHE A 283 -5.74 20.59 -6.53
N LEU A 284 -5.72 20.33 -5.23
CA LEU A 284 -4.57 20.54 -4.35
C LEU A 284 -4.27 19.30 -3.48
N TYR A 285 -4.77 18.13 -3.89
CA TYR A 285 -4.62 16.89 -3.13
C TYR A 285 -3.18 16.33 -3.17
N GLU A 286 -2.87 15.41 -2.27
CA GLU A 286 -1.53 14.82 -2.11
C GLU A 286 -0.41 15.88 -2.00
N ASN A 287 -0.54 16.77 -1.02
CA ASN A 287 0.47 17.80 -0.71
C ASN A 287 0.73 17.84 0.80
N SER A 288 1.48 18.85 1.25
CA SER A 288 1.73 19.15 2.67
C SER A 288 1.01 20.43 3.13
N LEU A 289 -0.14 20.77 2.53
CA LEU A 289 -0.91 21.95 2.90
C LEU A 289 -1.40 21.85 4.35
N SER A 290 -1.33 22.95 5.07
CA SER A 290 -1.71 23.08 6.47
C SER A 290 -2.76 24.18 6.65
N GLY A 291 -3.14 24.48 7.90
CA GLY A 291 -4.14 25.50 8.19
C GLY A 291 -5.56 25.07 7.83
N SER A 292 -6.50 26.01 7.87
CA SER A 292 -7.92 25.72 7.60
C SER A 292 -8.31 25.96 6.15
N ILE A 293 -9.37 25.29 5.70
CA ILE A 293 -10.03 25.60 4.43
C ILE A 293 -10.59 27.03 4.50
N PRO A 294 -10.19 27.96 3.60
CA PRO A 294 -10.65 29.34 3.65
C PRO A 294 -12.15 29.46 3.35
N ALA A 295 -12.88 30.23 4.17
CA ALA A 295 -14.31 30.49 3.95
C ALA A 295 -14.57 31.26 2.63
N GLU A 296 -13.57 32.01 2.16
CA GLU A 296 -13.60 32.75 0.90
C GLU A 296 -13.78 31.85 -0.33
N LEU A 297 -13.47 30.55 -0.25
CA LEU A 297 -13.78 29.60 -1.32
C LEU A 297 -15.29 29.53 -1.61
N GLY A 298 -16.14 29.86 -0.63
CA GLY A 298 -17.60 30.00 -0.80
C GLY A 298 -18.03 31.14 -1.75
N LYS A 299 -17.11 32.00 -2.19
CA LYS A 299 -17.35 33.03 -3.22
C LYS A 299 -17.33 32.45 -4.64
N LEU A 300 -16.73 31.28 -4.84
CA LEU A 300 -16.49 30.66 -6.15
C LEU A 300 -17.76 30.02 -6.71
N ARG A 301 -18.68 30.83 -7.25
CA ARG A 301 -20.00 30.38 -7.74
C ARG A 301 -19.93 29.41 -8.94
N LYS A 302 -18.79 29.34 -9.62
CA LYS A 302 -18.55 28.45 -10.75
C LYS A 302 -17.90 27.11 -10.38
N LEU A 303 -17.45 26.97 -9.14
CA LEU A 303 -16.71 25.79 -8.67
C LEU A 303 -17.58 24.53 -8.76
N GLU A 304 -17.06 23.52 -9.44
CA GLU A 304 -17.67 22.20 -9.64
C GLU A 304 -16.89 21.13 -8.86
N GLN A 305 -15.56 21.21 -8.85
CA GLN A 305 -14.70 20.19 -8.25
C GLN A 305 -13.74 20.80 -7.23
N LEU A 306 -13.76 20.27 -6.02
CA LEU A 306 -12.88 20.66 -4.91
C LEU A 306 -12.19 19.43 -4.32
N PHE A 307 -10.95 19.19 -4.70
CA PHE A 307 -10.15 18.06 -4.21
C PHE A 307 -8.96 18.56 -3.40
N LEU A 308 -9.04 18.33 -2.09
CA LEU A 308 -8.05 18.74 -1.08
C LEU A 308 -7.54 17.55 -0.25
N TRP A 309 -7.83 16.31 -0.67
CA TRP A 309 -7.53 15.11 0.10
C TRP A 309 -6.03 14.87 0.27
N GLN A 310 -5.65 14.08 1.28
CA GLN A 310 -4.25 13.78 1.62
C GLN A 310 -3.38 15.04 1.79
N ASN A 311 -3.70 15.79 2.84
CA ASN A 311 -2.96 16.98 3.27
C ASN A 311 -2.91 17.03 4.81
N SER A 312 -2.41 18.13 5.37
CA SER A 312 -2.42 18.42 6.82
C SER A 312 -3.43 19.52 7.19
N LEU A 313 -4.56 19.61 6.47
CA LEU A 313 -5.58 20.62 6.74
C LEU A 313 -6.27 20.36 8.08
N VAL A 314 -6.53 21.45 8.80
CA VAL A 314 -7.17 21.48 10.13
C VAL A 314 -8.39 22.39 10.11
N GLY A 315 -8.99 22.67 11.27
CA GLY A 315 -10.13 23.58 11.37
C GLY A 315 -11.45 22.90 11.01
N VAL A 316 -12.41 23.64 10.46
CA VAL A 316 -13.77 23.13 10.16
C VAL A 316 -14.05 23.21 8.66
N ILE A 317 -15.02 22.44 8.18
CA ILE A 317 -15.62 22.64 6.86
C ILE A 317 -16.42 23.96 6.90
N PRO A 318 -16.08 24.99 6.09
CA PRO A 318 -16.77 26.28 6.15
C PRO A 318 -18.23 26.19 5.72
N GLU A 319 -19.14 26.86 6.45
CA GLU A 319 -20.57 26.96 6.09
C GLU A 319 -20.75 27.64 4.72
N GLU A 320 -19.83 28.52 4.34
CA GLU A 320 -19.82 29.25 3.08
C GLU A 320 -19.67 28.33 1.86
N LEU A 321 -19.12 27.11 1.98
CA LEU A 321 -19.04 26.18 0.85
C LEU A 321 -20.41 25.81 0.28
N GLY A 322 -21.46 25.83 1.12
CA GLY A 322 -22.85 25.64 0.67
C GLY A 322 -23.37 26.74 -0.27
N ASN A 323 -22.60 27.82 -0.50
CA ASN A 323 -22.90 28.87 -1.48
C ASN A 323 -22.43 28.53 -2.91
N CYS A 324 -21.54 27.54 -3.07
CA CYS A 324 -21.02 27.10 -4.36
C CYS A 324 -21.98 26.10 -5.01
N THR A 325 -23.15 26.57 -5.43
CA THR A 325 -24.29 25.71 -5.87
C THR A 325 -24.02 24.87 -7.12
N ARG A 326 -22.87 25.04 -7.79
CA ARG A 326 -22.43 24.19 -8.92
C ARG A 326 -21.51 23.05 -8.50
N LEU A 327 -21.13 22.95 -7.22
CA LEU A 327 -20.28 21.87 -6.72
C LEU A 327 -20.93 20.51 -6.99
N THR A 328 -20.19 19.66 -7.69
CA THR A 328 -20.52 18.28 -8.00
C THR A 328 -19.68 17.32 -7.18
N ASN A 329 -18.41 17.63 -6.93
CA ASN A 329 -17.48 16.75 -6.23
C ASN A 329 -16.71 17.52 -5.15
N ILE A 330 -16.77 16.99 -3.92
CA ILE A 330 -16.00 17.49 -2.78
C ILE A 330 -15.28 16.30 -2.17
N ASP A 331 -13.94 16.36 -2.18
CA ASP A 331 -13.10 15.39 -1.49
C ASP A 331 -12.11 16.11 -0.56
N LEU A 332 -12.32 15.90 0.74
CA LEU A 332 -11.54 16.45 1.83
C LEU A 332 -10.88 15.34 2.66
N SER A 333 -10.83 14.12 2.13
CA SER A 333 -10.39 12.93 2.86
C SER A 333 -8.93 13.02 3.31
N LEU A 334 -8.51 12.19 4.27
CA LEU A 334 -7.10 12.09 4.68
C LEU A 334 -6.51 13.45 5.12
N ASN A 335 -7.16 14.07 6.09
CA ASN A 335 -6.75 15.35 6.68
C ASN A 335 -6.95 15.32 8.20
N SER A 336 -6.84 16.47 8.87
CA SER A 336 -7.14 16.66 10.30
C SER A 336 -8.32 17.62 10.50
N ILE A 337 -9.28 17.64 9.58
CA ILE A 337 -10.47 18.50 9.62
C ILE A 337 -11.35 18.06 10.79
N SER A 338 -11.90 19.03 11.51
CA SER A 338 -12.71 18.86 12.72
C SER A 338 -14.05 19.62 12.59
N GLY A 339 -14.77 19.80 13.68
CA GLY A 339 -16.08 20.46 13.67
C GLY A 339 -17.20 19.51 13.23
N THR A 340 -18.22 20.04 12.56
CA THR A 340 -19.41 19.27 12.12
C THR A 340 -19.61 19.39 10.61
N ILE A 341 -20.37 18.47 10.01
CA ILE A 341 -20.84 18.61 8.63
C ILE A 341 -21.82 19.80 8.57
N PRO A 342 -21.53 20.87 7.81
CA PRO A 342 -22.37 22.06 7.75
C PRO A 342 -23.76 21.78 7.18
N LEU A 343 -24.81 22.39 7.75
CA LEU A 343 -26.17 22.26 7.22
C LEU A 343 -26.28 22.83 5.80
N SER A 344 -25.44 23.81 5.48
CA SER A 344 -25.39 24.45 4.18
C SER A 344 -25.00 23.50 3.03
N ILE A 345 -24.32 22.38 3.30
CA ILE A 345 -24.01 21.36 2.28
C ILE A 345 -25.29 20.79 1.66
N GLY A 346 -26.40 20.72 2.42
CA GLY A 346 -27.71 20.36 1.88
C GLY A 346 -28.30 21.33 0.85
N LYS A 347 -27.66 22.48 0.58
CA LYS A 347 -28.03 23.39 -0.52
C LYS A 347 -27.40 23.00 -1.86
N LEU A 348 -26.38 22.13 -1.86
CA LEU A 348 -25.65 21.71 -3.05
C LEU A 348 -26.44 20.63 -3.80
N THR A 349 -27.47 21.04 -4.53
CA THR A 349 -28.37 20.10 -5.23
C THR A 349 -27.72 19.37 -6.40
N GLU A 350 -26.59 19.87 -6.88
CA GLU A 350 -25.77 19.27 -7.96
C GLU A 350 -24.72 18.29 -7.44
N LEU A 351 -24.57 18.14 -6.11
CA LEU A 351 -23.55 17.31 -5.49
C LEU A 351 -23.76 15.83 -5.83
N VAL A 352 -22.71 15.22 -6.37
CA VAL A 352 -22.61 13.81 -6.78
C VAL A 352 -21.73 13.04 -5.79
N GLU A 353 -20.63 13.64 -5.35
CA GLU A 353 -19.68 13.00 -4.43
C GLU A 353 -19.35 13.92 -3.26
N PHE A 354 -19.53 13.37 -2.05
CA PHE A 354 -19.14 14.03 -0.81
C PHE A 354 -18.31 13.07 0.03
N MET A 355 -17.00 13.36 0.09
CA MET A 355 -16.00 12.50 0.72
C MET A 355 -15.22 13.31 1.76
N ILE A 356 -15.26 12.84 3.01
CA ILE A 356 -14.55 13.44 4.15
C ILE A 356 -13.86 12.37 5.01
N SER A 357 -13.59 11.21 4.42
CA SER A 357 -13.07 10.05 5.14
C SER A 357 -11.74 10.37 5.83
N ASN A 358 -11.44 9.71 6.94
CA ASN A 358 -10.16 9.84 7.64
C ASN A 358 -9.90 11.28 8.11
N ASN A 359 -10.79 11.80 8.93
CA ASN A 359 -10.68 13.12 9.54
C ASN A 359 -11.09 13.06 11.03
N ASN A 360 -11.23 14.23 11.64
CA ASN A 360 -11.65 14.42 13.02
C ASN A 360 -13.05 15.07 13.11
N VAL A 361 -13.90 14.89 12.09
CA VAL A 361 -15.24 15.49 12.01
C VAL A 361 -16.16 14.81 13.01
N SER A 362 -16.96 15.61 13.71
CA SER A 362 -17.86 15.22 14.81
C SER A 362 -19.29 15.68 14.55
N GLY A 363 -20.18 15.54 15.55
CA GLY A 363 -21.60 15.89 15.42
C GLY A 363 -22.39 14.85 14.63
N SER A 364 -23.61 15.18 14.19
CA SER A 364 -24.50 14.23 13.49
C SER A 364 -24.51 14.44 11.98
N ILE A 365 -24.84 13.39 11.23
CA ILE A 365 -25.15 13.50 9.80
C ILE A 365 -26.39 14.40 9.63
N PRO A 366 -26.32 15.51 8.89
CA PRO A 366 -27.44 16.44 8.79
C PRO A 366 -28.54 15.89 7.86
N PRO A 367 -29.82 15.87 8.28
CA PRO A 367 -30.92 15.33 7.46
C PRO A 367 -31.11 16.11 6.15
N ASN A 368 -30.76 17.39 6.13
CA ASN A 368 -30.79 18.25 4.94
C ASN A 368 -29.83 17.79 3.83
N LEU A 369 -28.86 16.92 4.12
CA LEU A 369 -28.00 16.32 3.10
C LEU A 369 -28.81 15.52 2.06
N SER A 370 -29.97 15.00 2.46
CA SER A 370 -30.92 14.33 1.56
C SER A 370 -31.45 15.21 0.42
N ASN A 371 -31.28 16.54 0.48
CA ASN A 371 -31.64 17.45 -0.60
C ASN A 371 -30.67 17.37 -1.80
N ALA A 372 -29.46 16.84 -1.60
CA ALA A 372 -28.50 16.55 -2.67
C ALA A 372 -28.96 15.33 -3.47
N SER A 373 -30.08 15.45 -4.19
CA SER A 373 -30.74 14.32 -4.88
C SER A 373 -29.91 13.66 -5.99
N LYS A 374 -28.80 14.28 -6.41
CA LYS A 374 -27.83 13.70 -7.35
C LYS A 374 -26.71 12.90 -6.68
N LEU A 375 -26.67 12.83 -5.34
CA LEU A 375 -25.58 12.21 -4.61
C LEU A 375 -25.49 10.71 -4.93
N GLU A 376 -24.32 10.31 -5.43
CA GLU A 376 -23.97 8.94 -5.78
C GLU A 376 -23.00 8.34 -4.76
N GLN A 377 -22.10 9.16 -4.18
CA GLN A 377 -21.15 8.72 -3.17
C GLN A 377 -21.21 9.59 -1.93
N LEU A 378 -21.43 8.95 -0.79
CA LEU A 378 -21.36 9.56 0.54
C LEU A 378 -20.36 8.78 1.38
N GLN A 379 -19.17 9.34 1.58
CA GLN A 379 -18.10 8.70 2.34
C GLN A 379 -17.72 9.58 3.54
N LEU A 380 -18.05 9.07 4.72
CA LEU A 380 -17.95 9.75 6.02
C LEU A 380 -17.11 8.93 7.02
N ASP A 381 -16.48 7.86 6.57
CA ASP A 381 -15.83 6.86 7.42
C ASP A 381 -14.56 7.37 8.12
N THR A 382 -14.16 6.67 9.18
CA THR A 382 -13.03 7.02 10.04
C THR A 382 -13.05 8.47 10.51
N ASN A 383 -14.10 8.81 11.26
CA ASN A 383 -14.32 10.13 11.84
C ASN A 383 -14.82 9.99 13.31
N GLN A 384 -15.37 11.06 13.87
CA GLN A 384 -16.01 11.11 15.19
C GLN A 384 -17.52 11.41 15.08
N ILE A 385 -18.16 11.07 13.96
CA ILE A 385 -19.57 11.38 13.70
C ILE A 385 -20.43 10.52 14.62
N SER A 386 -21.36 11.17 15.31
CA SER A 386 -22.23 10.61 16.35
C SER A 386 -23.72 10.72 15.98
N GLY A 387 -24.59 10.16 16.82
CA GLY A 387 -26.04 10.27 16.65
C GLY A 387 -26.60 9.28 15.64
N LEU A 388 -27.85 9.51 15.23
CA LEU A 388 -28.61 8.58 14.38
C LEU A 388 -28.27 8.76 12.90
N ILE A 389 -28.36 7.67 12.12
CA ILE A 389 -28.43 7.74 10.66
C ILE A 389 -29.79 8.37 10.28
N PRO A 390 -29.83 9.50 9.56
CA PRO A 390 -31.10 10.17 9.24
C PRO A 390 -31.94 9.33 8.27
N PRO A 391 -33.23 9.07 8.58
CA PRO A 391 -34.10 8.31 7.68
C PRO A 391 -34.32 9.01 6.33
N GLU A 392 -34.16 10.32 6.26
CA GLU A 392 -34.28 11.11 5.03
C GLU A 392 -33.26 10.73 3.96
N LEU A 393 -32.12 10.14 4.33
CA LEU A 393 -31.12 9.64 3.36
C LEU A 393 -31.72 8.58 2.43
N GLY A 394 -32.77 7.87 2.86
CA GLY A 394 -33.54 6.95 2.02
C GLY A 394 -34.18 7.56 0.77
N LYS A 395 -34.21 8.90 0.65
CA LYS A 395 -34.67 9.61 -0.55
C LYS A 395 -33.62 9.67 -1.66
N LEU A 396 -32.35 9.40 -1.35
CA LEU A 396 -31.23 9.49 -2.29
C LEU A 396 -31.21 8.26 -3.20
N SER A 397 -32.09 8.24 -4.20
CA SER A 397 -32.27 7.09 -5.10
C SER A 397 -31.06 6.81 -6.00
N LYS A 398 -30.19 7.80 -6.21
CA LYS A 398 -28.91 7.67 -6.95
C LYS A 398 -27.73 7.21 -6.09
N LEU A 399 -27.89 7.12 -4.77
CA LEU A 399 -26.79 6.77 -3.88
C LEU A 399 -26.32 5.34 -4.16
N ASN A 400 -25.07 5.22 -4.60
CA ASN A 400 -24.40 3.96 -4.94
C ASN A 400 -23.52 3.47 -3.80
N VAL A 401 -22.81 4.40 -3.15
CA VAL A 401 -21.86 4.11 -2.07
C VAL A 401 -22.21 4.93 -0.84
N PHE A 402 -22.43 4.24 0.28
CA PHE A 402 -22.56 4.88 1.58
C PHE A 402 -21.61 4.23 2.58
N PHE A 403 -20.53 4.94 2.90
CA PHE A 403 -19.55 4.54 3.90
C PHE A 403 -19.62 5.48 5.09
N ALA A 404 -19.84 4.91 6.27
CA ALA A 404 -19.79 5.62 7.54
C ALA A 404 -19.18 4.75 8.65
N TRP A 405 -18.34 3.78 8.27
CA TRP A 405 -17.67 2.88 9.21
C TRP A 405 -16.65 3.62 10.08
N GLN A 406 -16.30 3.05 11.24
CA GLN A 406 -15.37 3.65 12.20
C GLN A 406 -15.80 5.07 12.63
N ASN A 407 -17.00 5.17 13.20
CA ASN A 407 -17.58 6.40 13.75
C ASN A 407 -18.23 6.11 15.12
N GLN A 408 -19.10 7.00 15.59
CA GLN A 408 -19.86 6.90 16.83
C GLN A 408 -21.37 6.87 16.57
N LEU A 409 -21.80 6.37 15.40
CA LEU A 409 -23.21 6.31 15.03
C LEU A 409 -23.97 5.35 15.95
N GLU A 410 -25.18 5.73 16.34
CA GLU A 410 -26.01 4.99 17.29
C GLU A 410 -27.43 4.77 16.75
N GLY A 411 -28.24 4.03 17.52
CA GLY A 411 -29.61 3.70 17.15
C GLY A 411 -29.70 2.63 16.06
N SER A 412 -30.90 2.45 15.49
CA SER A 412 -31.14 1.43 14.47
C SER A 412 -30.84 1.91 13.07
N ILE A 413 -30.41 0.99 12.19
CA ILE A 413 -30.34 1.23 10.75
C ILE A 413 -31.75 1.57 10.23
N PRO A 414 -31.99 2.75 9.63
CA PRO A 414 -33.32 3.13 9.17
C PRO A 414 -33.81 2.24 8.03
N SER A 415 -35.05 1.74 8.12
CA SER A 415 -35.65 0.94 7.04
C SER A 415 -35.83 1.73 5.75
N SER A 416 -35.90 3.07 5.82
CA SER A 416 -35.97 3.95 4.67
C SER A 416 -34.75 3.88 3.76
N LEU A 417 -33.59 3.39 4.23
CA LEU A 417 -32.42 3.16 3.36
C LEU A 417 -32.69 2.16 2.24
N ALA A 418 -33.72 1.31 2.36
CA ALA A 418 -34.21 0.49 1.26
C ALA A 418 -34.76 1.31 0.06
N GLY A 419 -35.01 2.61 0.25
CA GLY A 419 -35.37 3.55 -0.81
C GLY A 419 -34.20 3.99 -1.70
N CYS A 420 -32.95 3.77 -1.27
CA CYS A 420 -31.75 4.00 -2.07
C CYS A 420 -31.58 2.90 -3.12
N SER A 421 -32.44 2.89 -4.14
CA SER A 421 -32.55 1.79 -5.11
C SER A 421 -31.27 1.48 -5.89
N SER A 422 -30.35 2.45 -6.02
CA SER A 422 -29.08 2.28 -6.72
C SER A 422 -27.94 1.78 -5.83
N LEU A 423 -28.18 1.60 -4.52
CA LEU A 423 -27.13 1.30 -3.54
C LEU A 423 -26.41 -0.01 -3.87
N GLN A 424 -25.09 0.08 -4.01
CA GLN A 424 -24.19 -1.03 -4.32
C GLN A 424 -23.34 -1.43 -3.12
N ALA A 425 -22.91 -0.46 -2.31
CA ALA A 425 -22.08 -0.73 -1.14
C ALA A 425 -22.56 0.08 0.07
N LEU A 426 -22.82 -0.63 1.16
CA LEU A 426 -23.16 -0.06 2.47
C LEU A 426 -22.19 -0.59 3.51
N ASP A 427 -21.36 0.31 4.06
CA ASP A 427 -20.47 -0.01 5.19
C ASP A 427 -20.76 0.89 6.39
N LEU A 428 -21.23 0.27 7.46
CA LEU A 428 -21.53 0.90 8.75
C LEU A 428 -20.76 0.22 9.90
N SER A 429 -19.69 -0.50 9.58
CA SER A 429 -18.91 -1.27 10.56
C SER A 429 -18.28 -0.37 11.64
N HIS A 430 -17.92 -0.93 12.80
CA HIS A 430 -17.25 -0.20 13.89
C HIS A 430 -18.01 1.07 14.33
N ASN A 431 -19.25 0.87 14.77
CA ASN A 431 -20.13 1.91 15.31
C ASN A 431 -20.89 1.36 16.54
N PHE A 432 -21.85 2.12 17.06
CA PHE A 432 -22.72 1.73 18.18
C PHE A 432 -24.16 1.42 17.70
N LEU A 433 -24.31 0.89 16.47
CA LEU A 433 -25.63 0.62 15.90
C LEU A 433 -26.32 -0.53 16.64
N THR A 434 -27.63 -0.42 16.82
CA THR A 434 -28.49 -1.35 17.55
C THR A 434 -29.70 -1.74 16.70
N GLY A 435 -30.70 -2.40 17.29
CA GLY A 435 -31.90 -2.85 16.57
C GLY A 435 -31.62 -4.05 15.66
N SER A 436 -32.51 -4.33 14.72
CA SER A 436 -32.39 -5.43 13.75
C SER A 436 -32.03 -4.93 12.36
N ILE A 437 -31.41 -5.79 11.54
CA ILE A 437 -31.17 -5.51 10.12
C ILE A 437 -32.51 -5.32 9.41
N PRO A 438 -32.78 -4.16 8.76
CA PRO A 438 -34.04 -3.95 8.05
C PRO A 438 -34.20 -4.92 6.88
N PRO A 439 -35.30 -5.69 6.79
CA PRO A 439 -35.50 -6.65 5.71
C PRO A 439 -35.48 -6.04 4.30
N GLY A 440 -35.91 -4.77 4.19
CA GLY A 440 -35.91 -4.02 2.93
C GLY A 440 -34.53 -3.85 2.29
N LEU A 441 -33.43 -3.89 3.07
CA LEU A 441 -32.08 -3.81 2.50
C LEU A 441 -31.77 -5.00 1.58
N PHE A 442 -32.33 -6.17 1.88
CA PHE A 442 -32.15 -7.37 1.04
C PHE A 442 -33.08 -7.39 -0.19
N GLN A 443 -33.90 -6.35 -0.39
CA GLN A 443 -34.66 -6.17 -1.63
C GLN A 443 -33.91 -5.33 -2.67
N LEU A 444 -32.81 -4.69 -2.28
CA LEU A 444 -31.96 -3.89 -3.15
C LEU A 444 -31.28 -4.79 -4.19
N GLN A 445 -31.59 -4.58 -5.47
CA GLN A 445 -31.13 -5.44 -6.56
C GLN A 445 -29.68 -5.15 -6.97
N ASN A 446 -29.12 -4.01 -6.59
CA ASN A 446 -27.75 -3.62 -6.94
C ASN A 446 -26.76 -3.81 -5.77
N LEU A 447 -27.24 -4.21 -4.59
CA LEU A 447 -26.40 -4.26 -3.38
C LEU A 447 -25.42 -5.43 -3.45
N THR A 448 -24.13 -5.09 -3.61
CA THR A 448 -23.03 -6.07 -3.70
C THR A 448 -22.29 -6.24 -2.38
N LYS A 449 -22.21 -5.19 -1.55
CA LYS A 449 -21.49 -5.20 -0.27
C LYS A 449 -22.39 -4.69 0.86
N LEU A 450 -22.60 -5.54 1.87
CA LEU A 450 -23.28 -5.17 3.11
C LEU A 450 -22.40 -5.51 4.31
N LEU A 451 -21.87 -4.48 4.95
CA LEU A 451 -20.81 -4.57 5.94
C LEU A 451 -21.26 -3.86 7.21
N LEU A 452 -21.47 -4.63 8.29
CA LEU A 452 -22.06 -4.17 9.54
C LEU A 452 -21.27 -4.69 10.76
N ILE A 453 -19.98 -4.97 10.59
CA ILE A 453 -19.14 -5.65 11.59
C ILE A 453 -18.98 -4.76 12.81
N ASP A 454 -18.80 -5.34 13.99
CA ASP A 454 -18.43 -4.61 15.22
C ASP A 454 -19.43 -3.50 15.56
N ASN A 455 -20.64 -3.94 15.91
CA ASN A 455 -21.75 -3.11 16.34
C ASN A 455 -22.55 -3.88 17.42
N ASP A 456 -23.67 -3.29 17.88
CA ASP A 456 -24.60 -3.92 18.82
C ASP A 456 -25.91 -4.39 18.14
N ILE A 457 -25.85 -4.73 16.84
CA ILE A 457 -27.02 -5.17 16.06
C ILE A 457 -27.51 -6.52 16.58
N SER A 458 -28.82 -6.66 16.69
CA SER A 458 -29.52 -7.78 17.31
C SER A 458 -30.66 -8.27 16.40
N GLY A 459 -31.57 -9.11 16.94
CA GLY A 459 -32.62 -9.75 16.13
C GLY A 459 -32.08 -10.91 15.31
N SER A 460 -32.85 -11.40 14.34
CA SER A 460 -32.46 -12.49 13.44
C SER A 460 -32.09 -11.98 12.06
N ILE A 461 -31.33 -12.79 11.31
CA ILE A 461 -31.11 -12.55 9.88
C ILE A 461 -32.47 -12.67 9.16
N PRO A 462 -32.96 -11.63 8.46
CA PRO A 462 -34.25 -11.67 7.77
C PRO A 462 -34.25 -12.72 6.64
N PRO A 463 -35.34 -13.49 6.46
CA PRO A 463 -35.45 -14.46 5.36
C PRO A 463 -35.40 -13.80 3.98
N GLU A 464 -35.71 -12.50 3.87
CA GLU A 464 -35.57 -11.69 2.67
C GLU A 464 -34.13 -11.65 2.14
N ILE A 465 -33.12 -12.06 2.93
CA ILE A 465 -31.74 -12.21 2.48
C ILE A 465 -31.62 -12.95 1.14
N GLY A 466 -32.45 -13.97 0.91
CA GLY A 466 -32.45 -14.73 -0.35
C GLY A 466 -32.86 -13.94 -1.60
N ASN A 467 -33.45 -12.75 -1.44
CA ASN A 467 -33.86 -11.89 -2.56
C ASN A 467 -32.72 -11.02 -3.10
N CYS A 468 -31.60 -10.89 -2.36
CA CYS A 468 -30.48 -10.03 -2.72
C CYS A 468 -29.44 -10.81 -3.54
N SER A 469 -29.81 -11.25 -4.74
CA SER A 469 -28.95 -12.13 -5.57
C SER A 469 -27.64 -11.48 -6.05
N SER A 470 -27.55 -10.15 -6.01
CA SER A 470 -26.35 -9.37 -6.34
C SER A 470 -25.31 -9.31 -5.22
N LEU A 471 -25.64 -9.76 -4.01
CA LEU A 471 -24.73 -9.66 -2.87
C LEU A 471 -23.50 -10.54 -3.08
N VAL A 472 -22.32 -9.92 -3.07
CA VAL A 472 -21.00 -10.56 -3.21
C VAL A 472 -20.33 -10.71 -1.85
N ARG A 473 -20.51 -9.73 -0.96
CA ARG A 473 -19.85 -9.72 0.35
C ARG A 473 -20.82 -9.32 1.44
N LEU A 474 -21.02 -10.23 2.39
CA LEU A 474 -21.84 -10.03 3.58
C LEU A 474 -20.99 -10.22 4.82
N ARG A 475 -20.86 -9.17 5.63
CA ARG A 475 -20.14 -9.23 6.90
C ARG A 475 -20.96 -8.66 8.03
N LEU A 476 -21.34 -9.54 8.94
CA LEU A 476 -22.16 -9.25 10.12
C LEU A 476 -21.43 -9.63 11.43
N GLY A 477 -20.12 -9.89 11.35
CA GLY A 477 -19.29 -10.34 12.46
C GLY A 477 -19.32 -9.41 13.67
N ASN A 478 -19.02 -9.94 14.86
CA ASN A 478 -18.95 -9.19 16.13
C ASN A 478 -20.19 -8.33 16.41
N ASN A 479 -21.34 -8.99 16.57
CA ASN A 479 -22.63 -8.37 16.86
C ASN A 479 -23.42 -9.21 17.88
N ARG A 480 -24.71 -8.91 18.06
CA ARG A 480 -25.65 -9.63 18.95
C ARG A 480 -26.75 -10.36 18.18
N ILE A 481 -26.53 -10.68 16.91
CA ILE A 481 -27.51 -11.33 16.03
C ILE A 481 -27.79 -12.74 16.55
N SER A 482 -29.06 -13.13 16.56
CA SER A 482 -29.57 -14.35 17.19
C SER A 482 -30.49 -15.13 16.23
N GLY A 483 -30.96 -16.30 16.64
CA GLY A 483 -31.76 -17.18 15.78
C GLY A 483 -30.89 -18.00 14.81
N GLY A 484 -31.54 -18.71 13.89
CA GLY A 484 -30.85 -19.55 12.90
C GLY A 484 -30.47 -18.81 11.63
N ILE A 485 -29.50 -19.35 10.90
CA ILE A 485 -29.20 -18.93 9.53
C ILE A 485 -30.38 -19.39 8.65
N PRO A 486 -31.12 -18.48 7.99
CA PRO A 486 -32.30 -18.86 7.23
C PRO A 486 -31.91 -19.65 5.98
N ALA A 487 -32.69 -20.69 5.65
CA ALA A 487 -32.49 -21.51 4.45
C ALA A 487 -32.51 -20.69 3.14
N THR A 488 -33.18 -19.53 3.14
CA THR A 488 -33.19 -18.60 2.01
C THR A 488 -31.82 -18.01 1.68
N VAL A 489 -30.79 -18.17 2.54
CA VAL A 489 -29.39 -17.81 2.23
C VAL A 489 -28.91 -18.43 0.91
N GLY A 490 -29.42 -19.61 0.54
CA GLY A 490 -29.11 -20.27 -0.72
C GLY A 490 -29.53 -19.50 -1.98
N GLY A 491 -30.32 -18.42 -1.83
CA GLY A 491 -30.67 -17.48 -2.91
C GLY A 491 -29.54 -16.52 -3.31
N LEU A 492 -28.50 -16.37 -2.47
CA LEU A 492 -27.37 -15.47 -2.71
C LEU A 492 -26.37 -16.09 -3.69
N LYS A 493 -26.70 -16.04 -5.00
CA LYS A 493 -25.93 -16.74 -6.04
C LYS A 493 -24.56 -16.14 -6.34
N SER A 494 -24.39 -14.84 -6.11
CA SER A 494 -23.12 -14.13 -6.36
C SER A 494 -22.22 -14.06 -5.12
N LEU A 495 -22.64 -14.65 -4.00
CA LEU A 495 -21.97 -14.47 -2.72
C LEU A 495 -20.62 -15.18 -2.71
N ASN A 496 -19.59 -14.40 -2.44
CA ASN A 496 -18.21 -14.84 -2.39
C ASN A 496 -17.67 -14.92 -0.96
N PHE A 497 -18.06 -13.96 -0.12
CA PHE A 497 -17.52 -13.81 1.23
C PHE A 497 -18.65 -13.64 2.25
N LEU A 498 -18.74 -14.60 3.18
CA LEU A 498 -19.73 -14.64 4.24
C LEU A 498 -19.05 -14.69 5.60
N ASP A 499 -19.27 -13.65 6.41
CA ASP A 499 -18.75 -13.55 7.77
C ASP A 499 -19.90 -13.26 8.74
N LEU A 500 -20.23 -14.26 9.55
CA LEU A 500 -21.26 -14.24 10.59
C LEU A 500 -20.67 -14.51 11.97
N SER A 501 -19.34 -14.35 12.10
CA SER A 501 -18.57 -14.69 13.30
C SER A 501 -19.00 -13.89 14.53
N ALA A 502 -18.64 -14.35 15.74
CA ALA A 502 -18.81 -13.61 16.99
C ALA A 502 -20.22 -13.01 17.17
N ASN A 503 -21.24 -13.87 17.11
CA ASN A 503 -22.65 -13.52 17.27
C ASN A 503 -23.33 -14.49 18.25
N ARG A 504 -24.67 -14.46 18.31
CA ARG A 504 -25.51 -15.37 19.11
C ARG A 504 -26.34 -16.30 18.22
N LEU A 505 -25.85 -16.63 17.03
CA LEU A 505 -26.53 -17.53 16.10
C LEU A 505 -26.65 -18.93 16.70
N SER A 506 -27.77 -19.58 16.45
CA SER A 506 -28.16 -20.86 17.08
C SER A 506 -28.82 -21.79 16.07
N GLY A 507 -28.95 -23.07 16.41
CA GLY A 507 -29.55 -24.06 15.50
C GLY A 507 -28.57 -24.54 14.44
N MET A 508 -29.08 -25.25 13.43
CA MET A 508 -28.28 -25.89 12.39
C MET A 508 -27.91 -24.92 11.26
N VAL A 509 -26.76 -25.17 10.63
CA VAL A 509 -26.43 -24.53 9.34
C VAL A 509 -27.29 -25.19 8.25
N PRO A 510 -28.06 -24.41 7.46
CA PRO A 510 -28.96 -24.96 6.44
C PRO A 510 -28.18 -25.59 5.28
N ASP A 511 -28.69 -26.70 4.73
CA ASP A 511 -28.09 -27.38 3.57
C ASP A 511 -28.04 -26.47 2.34
N GLU A 512 -28.97 -25.52 2.23
CA GLU A 512 -29.10 -24.57 1.13
C GLU A 512 -27.88 -23.65 0.96
N ILE A 513 -27.05 -23.47 1.99
CA ILE A 513 -25.79 -22.71 1.89
C ILE A 513 -24.86 -23.29 0.80
N GLY A 514 -24.94 -24.59 0.55
CA GLY A 514 -24.21 -25.25 -0.54
C GLY A 514 -24.67 -24.83 -1.95
N SER A 515 -25.74 -24.03 -2.05
CA SER A 515 -26.26 -23.49 -3.32
C SER A 515 -25.63 -22.15 -3.72
N CYS A 516 -24.78 -21.56 -2.86
CA CYS A 516 -24.04 -20.33 -3.09
C CYS A 516 -22.68 -20.65 -3.71
N THR A 517 -22.68 -21.10 -4.97
CA THR A 517 -21.52 -21.74 -5.62
C THR A 517 -20.27 -20.87 -5.78
N GLU A 518 -20.41 -19.55 -5.67
CA GLU A 518 -19.29 -18.58 -5.75
C GLU A 518 -18.57 -18.36 -4.41
N LEU A 519 -19.02 -19.00 -3.33
CA LEU A 519 -18.43 -18.82 -2.00
C LEU A 519 -16.98 -19.29 -1.96
N GLN A 520 -16.11 -18.37 -1.54
CA GLN A 520 -14.69 -18.59 -1.30
C GLN A 520 -14.34 -18.51 0.19
N MET A 521 -15.09 -17.74 0.98
CA MET A 521 -14.87 -17.63 2.42
C MET A 521 -16.17 -17.73 3.20
N ILE A 522 -16.16 -18.62 4.20
CA ILE A 522 -17.21 -18.79 5.19
C ILE A 522 -16.58 -18.72 6.57
N ASP A 523 -17.01 -17.76 7.38
CA ASP A 523 -16.69 -17.66 8.80
C ASP A 523 -17.97 -17.62 9.63
N LEU A 524 -18.18 -18.67 10.41
CA LEU A 524 -19.29 -18.85 11.35
C LEU A 524 -18.79 -18.98 12.79
N SER A 525 -17.53 -18.64 13.04
CA SER A 525 -16.87 -18.88 14.31
C SER A 525 -17.53 -18.13 15.48
N ASN A 526 -17.28 -18.60 16.70
CA ASN A 526 -17.71 -17.95 17.95
C ASN A 526 -19.22 -17.64 17.98
N ASN A 527 -20.04 -18.69 17.86
CA ASN A 527 -21.50 -18.64 17.91
C ASN A 527 -22.02 -19.80 18.79
N THR A 528 -23.33 -20.05 18.75
CA THR A 528 -23.98 -21.20 19.40
C THR A 528 -24.60 -22.17 18.40
N LEU A 529 -24.05 -22.26 17.18
CA LEU A 529 -24.53 -23.15 16.13
C LEU A 529 -24.29 -24.60 16.53
N GLU A 530 -25.22 -25.49 16.15
CA GLU A 530 -25.25 -26.88 16.59
C GLU A 530 -25.63 -27.86 15.47
N GLY A 531 -25.62 -29.15 15.80
CA GLY A 531 -25.87 -30.22 14.83
C GLY A 531 -24.67 -30.54 13.93
N PRO A 532 -24.84 -31.41 12.93
CA PRO A 532 -23.79 -31.76 11.98
C PRO A 532 -23.48 -30.64 10.99
N LEU A 533 -22.24 -30.59 10.51
CA LEU A 533 -21.90 -29.75 9.36
C LEU A 533 -22.57 -30.31 8.09
N PRO A 534 -23.22 -29.45 7.28
CA PRO A 534 -23.94 -29.90 6.10
C PRO A 534 -22.97 -30.41 5.03
N HIS A 535 -23.19 -31.64 4.59
CA HIS A 535 -22.40 -32.29 3.54
C HIS A 535 -22.48 -31.54 2.19
N THR A 536 -23.53 -30.74 1.98
CA THR A 536 -23.74 -29.93 0.77
C THR A 536 -22.69 -28.84 0.58
N LEU A 537 -21.97 -28.43 1.63
CA LEU A 537 -20.82 -27.52 1.54
C LEU A 537 -19.75 -28.05 0.58
N SER A 538 -19.66 -29.37 0.41
CA SER A 538 -18.76 -29.99 -0.58
C SER A 538 -19.04 -29.62 -2.04
N SER A 539 -20.18 -28.98 -2.33
CA SER A 539 -20.52 -28.43 -3.65
C SER A 539 -19.77 -27.12 -3.95
N LEU A 540 -19.22 -26.45 -2.93
CA LEU A 540 -18.52 -25.17 -3.04
C LEU A 540 -17.05 -25.38 -3.43
N SER A 541 -16.81 -25.80 -4.67
CA SER A 541 -15.45 -26.15 -5.14
C SER A 541 -14.44 -24.98 -5.09
N GLY A 542 -14.93 -23.74 -5.09
CA GLY A 542 -14.13 -22.53 -4.92
C GLY A 542 -13.80 -22.17 -3.47
N LEU A 543 -14.32 -22.89 -2.46
CA LEU A 543 -14.15 -22.53 -1.06
C LEU A 543 -12.68 -22.62 -0.63
N GLN A 544 -12.14 -21.51 -0.13
CA GLN A 544 -10.76 -21.34 0.32
C GLN A 544 -10.64 -21.29 1.84
N VAL A 545 -11.61 -20.68 2.53
CA VAL A 545 -11.60 -20.56 3.99
C VAL A 545 -12.92 -21.06 4.54
N LEU A 546 -12.83 -22.01 5.47
CA LEU A 546 -13.96 -22.47 6.28
C LEU A 546 -13.56 -22.43 7.75
N ASP A 547 -14.11 -21.46 8.48
CA ASP A 547 -14.00 -21.36 9.93
C ASP A 547 -15.37 -21.53 10.58
N VAL A 548 -15.50 -22.53 11.44
CA VAL A 548 -16.69 -22.79 12.26
C VAL A 548 -16.32 -23.01 13.72
N SER A 549 -15.14 -22.52 14.11
CA SER A 549 -14.57 -22.74 15.43
C SER A 549 -15.41 -22.13 16.55
N THR A 550 -15.26 -22.64 17.76
CA THR A 550 -15.94 -22.13 18.97
C THR A 550 -17.46 -22.11 18.79
N ASN A 551 -18.04 -23.28 18.57
CA ASN A 551 -19.47 -23.51 18.41
C ASN A 551 -19.87 -24.80 19.16
N ARG A 552 -21.04 -25.37 18.83
CA ARG A 552 -21.55 -26.64 19.36
C ARG A 552 -21.80 -27.67 18.26
N PHE A 553 -21.03 -27.59 17.17
CA PHE A 553 -21.16 -28.56 16.08
C PHE A 553 -20.84 -29.97 16.57
N SER A 554 -21.58 -30.96 16.09
CA SER A 554 -21.49 -32.36 16.51
C SER A 554 -21.53 -33.32 15.32
N GLY A 555 -21.46 -34.62 15.57
CA GLY A 555 -21.40 -35.62 14.50
C GLY A 555 -20.02 -35.70 13.84
N GLN A 556 -19.94 -36.38 12.70
CA GLN A 556 -18.68 -36.64 12.00
C GLN A 556 -18.33 -35.51 11.02
N ILE A 557 -17.04 -35.28 10.81
CA ILE A 557 -16.55 -34.43 9.71
C ILE A 557 -16.95 -35.11 8.38
N PRO A 558 -17.70 -34.47 7.47
CA PRO A 558 -18.16 -35.11 6.24
C PRO A 558 -17.01 -35.54 5.34
N SER A 559 -16.98 -36.81 4.92
CA SER A 559 -15.97 -37.30 3.99
C SER A 559 -16.04 -36.64 2.61
N SER A 560 -17.20 -36.06 2.24
CA SER A 560 -17.36 -35.31 1.00
C SER A 560 -16.49 -34.05 0.94
N PHE A 561 -15.98 -33.54 2.06
CA PHE A 561 -15.16 -32.33 2.10
C PHE A 561 -13.80 -32.50 1.40
N GLY A 562 -13.36 -33.73 1.13
CA GLY A 562 -12.23 -33.98 0.23
C GLY A 562 -12.42 -33.44 -1.20
N ARG A 563 -13.64 -33.02 -1.58
CA ARG A 563 -13.92 -32.34 -2.86
C ARG A 563 -13.57 -30.84 -2.84
N LEU A 564 -13.32 -30.26 -1.67
CA LEU A 564 -12.95 -28.85 -1.50
C LEU A 564 -11.46 -28.67 -1.81
N ILE A 565 -11.11 -28.80 -3.09
CA ILE A 565 -9.72 -28.80 -3.56
C ILE A 565 -9.04 -27.42 -3.42
N SER A 566 -9.82 -26.35 -3.36
CA SER A 566 -9.34 -24.97 -3.21
C SER A 566 -9.17 -24.55 -1.75
N LEU A 567 -9.49 -25.43 -0.79
CA LEU A 567 -9.50 -25.10 0.64
C LEU A 567 -8.07 -24.87 1.15
N ASN A 568 -7.80 -23.66 1.64
CA ASN A 568 -6.52 -23.21 2.17
C ASN A 568 -6.51 -23.23 3.71
N LYS A 569 -7.61 -22.81 4.34
CA LYS A 569 -7.75 -22.78 5.81
C LYS A 569 -9.01 -23.52 6.22
N PHE A 570 -8.83 -24.54 7.06
CA PHE A 570 -9.94 -25.32 7.59
C PHE A 570 -9.87 -25.40 9.12
N ILE A 571 -10.79 -24.70 9.79
CA ILE A 571 -10.74 -24.44 11.23
C ILE A 571 -12.05 -24.93 11.86
N LEU A 572 -11.95 -26.03 12.61
CA LEU A 572 -13.06 -26.69 13.30
C LEU A 572 -12.92 -26.64 14.84
N ARG A 573 -11.92 -25.91 15.33
CA ARG A 573 -11.51 -25.88 16.74
C ARG A 573 -12.67 -25.65 17.72
N SER A 574 -12.60 -26.25 18.91
CA SER A 574 -13.53 -25.98 20.02
C SER A 574 -14.99 -26.25 19.64
N ASN A 575 -15.28 -27.51 19.31
CA ASN A 575 -16.60 -28.04 18.97
C ASN A 575 -16.78 -29.44 19.61
N SER A 576 -17.84 -30.16 19.21
CA SER A 576 -18.11 -31.55 19.61
C SER A 576 -18.05 -32.52 18.42
N PHE A 577 -17.19 -32.27 17.43
CA PHE A 577 -17.01 -33.20 16.32
C PHE A 577 -16.46 -34.53 16.81
N SER A 578 -17.01 -35.63 16.33
CA SER A 578 -16.75 -36.99 16.80
C SER A 578 -16.42 -37.94 15.63
N GLY A 579 -16.02 -39.17 15.94
CA GLY A 579 -15.57 -40.14 14.95
C GLY A 579 -14.14 -39.90 14.48
N SER A 580 -13.74 -40.52 13.38
CA SER A 580 -12.38 -40.43 12.84
C SER A 580 -12.20 -39.26 11.89
N ILE A 581 -10.97 -38.74 11.81
CA ILE A 581 -10.57 -37.80 10.76
C ILE A 581 -10.76 -38.48 9.39
N PRO A 582 -11.55 -37.91 8.45
CA PRO A 582 -11.80 -38.53 7.15
C PRO A 582 -10.54 -38.65 6.29
N LEU A 583 -10.29 -39.83 5.74
CA LEU A 583 -9.14 -40.08 4.83
C LEU A 583 -9.16 -39.17 3.60
N SER A 584 -10.37 -38.76 3.18
CA SER A 584 -10.58 -37.89 2.02
C SER A 584 -10.04 -36.47 2.19
N LEU A 585 -9.75 -36.01 3.42
CA LEU A 585 -9.09 -34.72 3.63
C LEU A 585 -7.71 -34.64 2.98
N GLY A 586 -7.03 -35.78 2.79
CA GLY A 586 -5.78 -35.84 2.03
C GLY A 586 -5.92 -35.48 0.54
N LEU A 587 -7.13 -35.20 0.04
CA LEU A 587 -7.39 -34.70 -1.31
C LEU A 587 -7.44 -33.16 -1.37
N CYS A 588 -7.51 -32.46 -0.22
CA CYS A 588 -7.50 -31.00 -0.14
C CYS A 588 -6.06 -30.49 -0.28
N LEU A 589 -5.48 -30.61 -1.47
CA LEU A 589 -4.04 -30.39 -1.71
C LEU A 589 -3.58 -28.94 -1.53
N SER A 590 -4.49 -27.97 -1.50
CA SER A 590 -4.19 -26.54 -1.29
C SER A 590 -4.14 -26.13 0.19
N LEU A 591 -4.44 -27.05 1.11
CA LEU A 591 -4.63 -26.73 2.52
C LEU A 591 -3.31 -26.35 3.18
N GLN A 592 -3.26 -25.15 3.74
CA GLN A 592 -2.10 -24.56 4.42
C GLN A 592 -2.26 -24.57 5.96
N LEU A 593 -3.50 -24.50 6.44
CA LEU A 593 -3.85 -24.53 7.86
C LEU A 593 -4.99 -25.51 8.10
N LEU A 594 -4.75 -26.49 8.98
CA LEU A 594 -5.77 -27.42 9.47
C LEU A 594 -5.80 -27.38 11.01
N ASP A 595 -6.90 -26.87 11.58
CA ASP A 595 -7.12 -26.88 13.03
C ASP A 595 -8.37 -27.69 13.37
N LEU A 596 -8.16 -28.87 13.94
CA LEU A 596 -9.19 -29.79 14.43
C LEU A 596 -9.21 -29.88 15.96
N SER A 597 -8.51 -28.98 16.64
CA SER A 597 -8.25 -29.10 18.07
C SER A 597 -9.50 -28.93 18.94
N SER A 598 -9.44 -29.44 20.17
CA SER A 598 -10.53 -29.30 21.16
C SER A 598 -11.88 -29.82 20.63
N ASN A 599 -11.88 -31.09 20.25
CA ASN A 599 -13.05 -31.83 19.75
C ASN A 599 -13.11 -33.23 20.39
N GLU A 600 -14.05 -34.07 19.95
CA GLU A 600 -14.23 -35.45 20.41
C GLU A 600 -13.75 -36.47 19.35
N LEU A 601 -12.76 -36.11 18.54
CA LEU A 601 -12.25 -36.98 17.46
C LEU A 601 -11.53 -38.20 18.04
N THR A 602 -11.68 -39.34 17.39
CA THR A 602 -11.16 -40.65 17.83
C THR A 602 -10.51 -41.40 16.67
N GLY A 603 -9.88 -42.54 16.95
CA GLY A 603 -9.17 -43.31 15.94
C GLY A 603 -7.77 -42.75 15.65
N SER A 604 -7.14 -43.24 14.58
CA SER A 604 -5.77 -42.85 14.22
C SER A 604 -5.71 -41.63 13.32
N ILE A 605 -4.56 -40.94 13.34
CA ILE A 605 -4.22 -39.93 12.35
C ILE A 605 -4.13 -40.62 10.97
N PRO A 606 -4.89 -40.20 9.94
CA PRO A 606 -4.84 -40.80 8.60
C PRO A 606 -3.49 -40.63 7.93
N VAL A 607 -3.01 -41.67 7.24
CA VAL A 607 -1.78 -41.61 6.44
C VAL A 607 -1.90 -40.60 5.29
N GLU A 608 -3.12 -40.37 4.80
CA GLU A 608 -3.45 -39.47 3.71
C GLU A 608 -3.18 -38.00 4.04
N LEU A 609 -3.18 -37.59 5.33
CA LEU A 609 -2.81 -36.22 5.70
C LEU A 609 -1.38 -35.88 5.30
N GLY A 610 -0.48 -36.87 5.24
CA GLY A 610 0.88 -36.69 4.76
C GLY A 610 0.98 -36.32 3.27
N ARG A 611 -0.10 -36.41 2.49
CA ARG A 611 -0.14 -35.99 1.07
C ARG A 611 -0.33 -34.49 0.89
N ILE A 612 -0.73 -33.79 1.95
CA ILE A 612 -1.07 -32.35 1.89
C ILE A 612 0.22 -31.53 2.09
N GLU A 613 1.13 -31.61 1.13
CA GLU A 613 2.45 -30.94 1.21
C GLU A 613 2.36 -29.40 1.25
N ALA A 614 1.18 -28.83 0.93
CA ALA A 614 0.89 -27.42 1.08
C ALA A 614 0.70 -26.97 2.54
N LEU A 615 0.59 -27.90 3.50
CA LEU A 615 0.50 -27.57 4.94
C LEU A 615 1.79 -26.87 5.39
N GLU A 616 1.72 -25.55 5.47
CA GLU A 616 2.82 -24.68 5.82
C GLU A 616 2.58 -23.99 7.18
N ILE A 617 1.35 -23.51 7.41
CA ILE A 617 1.06 -22.65 8.57
C ILE A 617 0.94 -23.50 9.83
N ALA A 618 -0.05 -24.40 9.89
CA ALA A 618 -0.29 -25.20 11.08
C ALA A 618 -1.09 -26.48 10.81
N LEU A 619 -0.75 -27.53 11.55
CA LEU A 619 -1.54 -28.73 11.75
C LEU A 619 -1.79 -28.89 13.25
N ASN A 620 -3.00 -28.57 13.69
CA ASN A 620 -3.38 -28.62 15.09
C ASN A 620 -4.46 -29.69 15.31
N LEU A 621 -4.08 -30.76 16.00
CA LEU A 621 -4.93 -31.91 16.33
C LEU A 621 -5.11 -32.06 17.85
N SER A 622 -4.71 -31.07 18.64
CA SER A 622 -4.65 -31.19 20.09
C SER A 622 -6.01 -31.32 20.76
N CYS A 623 -6.03 -31.77 22.01
CA CYS A 623 -7.24 -31.88 22.83
C CYS A 623 -8.34 -32.71 22.13
N ASN A 624 -8.01 -33.94 21.77
CA ASN A 624 -8.91 -34.91 21.15
C ASN A 624 -8.73 -36.29 21.80
N GLY A 625 -9.41 -37.32 21.28
CA GLY A 625 -9.28 -38.71 21.66
C GLY A 625 -8.49 -39.57 20.67
N LEU A 626 -7.60 -38.99 19.86
CA LEU A 626 -6.84 -39.70 18.81
C LEU A 626 -5.88 -40.71 19.42
N SER A 627 -5.71 -41.87 18.79
CA SER A 627 -4.91 -43.00 19.27
C SER A 627 -4.05 -43.63 18.17
N GLY A 628 -3.16 -44.55 18.52
CA GLY A 628 -2.25 -45.17 17.54
C GLY A 628 -1.01 -44.29 17.27
N PRO A 629 -0.10 -44.76 16.39
CA PRO A 629 1.15 -44.07 16.12
C PRO A 629 1.01 -42.87 15.18
N ILE A 630 1.99 -41.98 15.18
CA ILE A 630 2.15 -40.95 14.14
C ILE A 630 2.46 -41.67 12.81
N PRO A 631 1.67 -41.44 11.75
CA PRO A 631 1.95 -42.02 10.43
C PRO A 631 3.32 -41.59 9.90
N PRO A 632 4.14 -42.51 9.37
CA PRO A 632 5.42 -42.17 8.74
C PRO A 632 5.26 -41.11 7.64
N GLN A 633 4.13 -41.09 6.93
CA GLN A 633 3.84 -40.15 5.85
C GLN A 633 3.81 -38.67 6.30
N ILE A 634 3.62 -38.40 7.60
CA ILE A 634 3.71 -37.02 8.13
C ILE A 634 5.10 -36.42 7.87
N SER A 635 6.14 -37.24 7.72
CA SER A 635 7.49 -36.81 7.34
C SER A 635 7.56 -36.03 6.01
N ALA A 636 6.55 -36.18 5.15
CA ALA A 636 6.46 -35.49 3.86
C ALA A 636 5.98 -34.03 3.98
N LEU A 637 5.43 -33.62 5.13
CA LEU A 637 4.94 -32.25 5.38
C LEU A 637 6.10 -31.28 5.66
N THR A 638 7.07 -31.25 4.76
CA THR A 638 8.36 -30.57 4.95
C THR A 638 8.24 -29.07 5.11
N LYS A 639 7.14 -28.43 4.69
CA LYS A 639 6.89 -26.99 4.86
C LYS A 639 6.26 -26.61 6.20
N LEU A 640 5.80 -27.59 6.98
CA LEU A 640 4.98 -27.33 8.17
C LEU A 640 5.74 -26.56 9.25
N SER A 641 5.15 -25.46 9.72
CA SER A 641 5.71 -24.56 10.74
C SER A 641 5.22 -24.89 12.16
N ILE A 642 3.94 -25.23 12.32
CA ILE A 642 3.34 -25.50 13.65
C ILE A 642 2.68 -26.88 13.62
N LEU A 643 3.04 -27.74 14.57
CA LEU A 643 2.42 -29.05 14.80
C LEU A 643 2.05 -29.20 16.27
N ASP A 644 0.75 -29.28 16.56
CA ASP A 644 0.26 -29.53 17.91
C ASP A 644 -0.56 -30.82 17.94
N LEU A 645 -0.03 -31.82 18.66
CA LEU A 645 -0.64 -33.13 18.86
C LEU A 645 -1.02 -33.35 20.34
N SER A 646 -0.89 -32.32 21.18
CA SER A 646 -1.00 -32.46 22.63
C SER A 646 -2.37 -32.92 23.10
N HIS A 647 -2.46 -33.48 24.32
CA HIS A 647 -3.71 -33.94 24.92
C HIS A 647 -4.50 -34.91 24.03
N ASN A 648 -3.86 -36.04 23.68
CA ASN A 648 -4.45 -37.14 22.93
C ASN A 648 -4.06 -38.49 23.58
N LYS A 649 -4.33 -39.60 22.89
CA LYS A 649 -3.95 -40.97 23.29
C LYS A 649 -2.96 -41.59 22.30
N LEU A 650 -2.16 -40.78 21.62
CA LEU A 650 -1.21 -41.23 20.60
C LEU A 650 -0.07 -42.03 21.24
N GLU A 651 0.43 -43.03 20.52
CA GLU A 651 1.46 -43.96 20.98
C GLU A 651 2.59 -44.10 19.94
N GLY A 652 3.52 -45.04 20.16
CA GLY A 652 4.69 -45.21 19.29
C GLY A 652 5.80 -44.20 19.58
N ASP A 653 6.71 -44.04 18.63
CA ASP A 653 7.85 -43.12 18.73
C ASP A 653 7.66 -41.86 17.88
N LEU A 654 8.56 -40.88 18.07
CA LEU A 654 8.53 -39.58 17.38
C LEU A 654 9.43 -39.56 16.13
N SER A 655 9.96 -40.71 15.68
CA SER A 655 10.87 -40.77 14.53
C SER A 655 10.30 -40.19 13.23
N PRO A 656 8.98 -40.27 12.91
CA PRO A 656 8.43 -39.64 11.70
C PRO A 656 8.56 -38.13 11.65
N LEU A 657 8.67 -37.47 12.81
CA LEU A 657 8.82 -36.01 12.90
C LEU A 657 10.29 -35.58 12.77
N GLY A 658 11.23 -36.54 12.79
CA GLY A 658 12.66 -36.30 12.79
C GLY A 658 13.18 -35.58 11.53
N THR A 659 12.45 -35.64 10.42
CA THR A 659 12.82 -35.05 9.12
C THR A 659 12.11 -33.73 8.82
N LEU A 660 11.25 -33.24 9.72
CA LEU A 660 10.52 -31.98 9.53
C LEU A 660 11.40 -30.78 9.92
N ASP A 661 12.35 -30.42 9.06
CA ASP A 661 13.35 -29.39 9.35
C ASP A 661 12.79 -27.96 9.46
N ASN A 662 11.61 -27.68 8.89
CA ASN A 662 10.98 -26.34 8.93
C ASN A 662 10.08 -26.10 10.15
N LEU A 663 9.86 -27.11 10.98
CA LEU A 663 8.95 -27.03 12.12
C LEU A 663 9.52 -26.07 13.19
N VAL A 664 8.74 -25.06 13.56
CA VAL A 664 9.06 -24.01 14.54
C VAL A 664 8.52 -24.38 15.91
N SER A 665 7.29 -24.86 15.94
CA SER A 665 6.57 -25.18 17.16
C SER A 665 6.08 -26.61 17.08
N LEU A 666 6.40 -27.40 18.11
CA LEU A 666 5.94 -28.77 18.26
C LEU A 666 5.50 -28.99 19.71
N ASN A 667 4.25 -29.40 19.89
CA ASN A 667 3.75 -29.82 21.19
C ASN A 667 3.18 -31.24 21.09
N VAL A 668 3.75 -32.17 21.86
CA VAL A 668 3.34 -33.59 21.90
C VAL A 668 2.96 -34.03 23.32
N SER A 669 2.80 -33.06 24.23
CA SER A 669 2.50 -33.30 25.64
C SER A 669 1.17 -34.03 25.85
N TYR A 670 1.01 -34.66 27.00
CA TYR A 670 -0.16 -35.41 27.42
C TYR A 670 -0.63 -36.44 26.37
N ASN A 671 0.29 -37.30 25.96
CA ASN A 671 0.08 -38.47 25.10
C ASN A 671 0.67 -39.74 25.75
N ASN A 672 0.71 -40.85 25.00
CA ASN A 672 1.31 -42.11 25.41
C ASN A 672 2.55 -42.46 24.54
N PHE A 673 3.28 -41.46 24.06
CA PHE A 673 4.49 -41.66 23.27
C PHE A 673 5.61 -42.30 24.10
N THR A 674 6.42 -43.12 23.43
CA THR A 674 7.53 -43.86 24.02
C THR A 674 8.76 -43.84 23.10
N GLY A 675 9.93 -44.24 23.62
CA GLY A 675 11.16 -44.32 22.85
C GLY A 675 12.02 -43.07 22.93
N TYR A 676 13.06 -43.01 22.10
CA TYR A 676 14.02 -41.92 22.12
C TYR A 676 13.54 -40.75 21.26
N LEU A 677 13.79 -39.53 21.74
CA LEU A 677 13.60 -38.33 20.94
C LEU A 677 14.53 -38.36 19.71
N PRO A 678 14.04 -38.04 18.51
CA PRO A 678 14.88 -37.91 17.33
C PRO A 678 16.02 -36.92 17.60
N ASP A 679 17.23 -37.29 17.23
CA ASP A 679 18.40 -36.45 17.50
C ASP A 679 18.55 -35.34 16.45
N ASN A 680 17.64 -34.38 16.48
CA ASN A 680 17.67 -33.18 15.65
C ASN A 680 17.51 -31.91 16.50
N LYS A 681 17.74 -30.74 15.90
CA LYS A 681 17.80 -29.48 16.64
C LYS A 681 16.47 -29.12 17.32
N LEU A 682 15.34 -29.39 16.67
CA LEU A 682 14.01 -29.10 17.24
C LEU A 682 13.81 -29.88 18.55
N PHE A 683 14.00 -31.20 18.53
CA PHE A 683 13.81 -32.05 19.71
C PHE A 683 14.78 -31.76 20.86
N ARG A 684 15.97 -31.23 20.57
CA ARG A 684 16.92 -30.74 21.59
C ARG A 684 16.48 -29.42 22.22
N GLN A 685 15.56 -28.68 21.59
CA GLN A 685 15.12 -27.33 21.99
C GLN A 685 13.69 -27.30 22.54
N LEU A 686 12.98 -28.42 22.46
CA LEU A 686 11.67 -28.57 23.08
C LEU A 686 11.74 -28.31 24.58
N SER A 687 10.80 -27.54 25.08
CA SER A 687 10.66 -27.35 26.51
C SER A 687 10.17 -28.66 27.16
N PRO A 688 10.49 -28.94 28.43
CA PRO A 688 9.93 -30.08 29.14
C PRO A 688 8.40 -30.11 29.14
N THR A 689 7.76 -28.93 29.08
CA THR A 689 6.29 -28.79 28.98
C THR A 689 5.74 -29.29 27.66
N ASP A 690 6.47 -29.18 26.55
CA ASP A 690 6.05 -29.68 25.22
C ASP A 690 6.07 -31.22 25.14
N LEU A 691 6.72 -31.88 26.11
CA LEU A 691 6.88 -33.33 26.20
C LEU A 691 6.13 -33.96 27.40
N GLU A 692 5.61 -33.12 28.30
CA GLU A 692 5.04 -33.52 29.58
C GLU A 692 3.94 -34.58 29.42
N GLY A 693 3.70 -35.42 30.44
CA GLY A 693 2.60 -36.39 30.43
C GLY A 693 2.86 -37.68 29.65
N ASN A 694 3.88 -37.72 28.78
CA ASN A 694 4.37 -38.95 28.14
C ASN A 694 5.28 -39.74 29.07
N LYS A 695 4.94 -41.00 29.37
CA LYS A 695 5.65 -41.80 30.38
C LYS A 695 6.88 -42.56 29.84
N GLY A 696 6.99 -42.72 28.52
CA GLY A 696 8.01 -43.57 27.91
C GLY A 696 9.04 -42.84 27.06
N LEU A 697 9.01 -41.51 27.01
CA LEU A 697 9.98 -40.73 26.23
C LEU A 697 11.31 -40.58 26.97
N CYS A 698 12.42 -40.69 26.24
CA CYS A 698 13.77 -40.55 26.79
C CYS A 698 14.62 -39.61 25.93
N SER A 699 15.40 -38.72 26.55
CA SER A 699 16.38 -37.89 25.85
C SER A 699 17.69 -38.66 25.67
N SER A 700 18.18 -38.83 24.45
CA SER A 700 19.49 -39.43 24.17
C SER A 700 20.63 -38.43 24.36
N ASN A 701 20.99 -38.11 25.61
CA ASN A 701 22.26 -37.44 25.89
C ASN A 701 23.28 -38.46 26.41
N LEU A 702 24.38 -38.62 25.67
CA LEU A 702 25.52 -39.55 25.90
C LEU A 702 26.23 -39.43 27.28
N ILE A 703 25.69 -38.65 28.24
CA ILE A 703 26.27 -38.42 29.57
C ILE A 703 25.23 -38.59 30.71
N ARG A 704 23.92 -38.72 30.42
CA ARG A 704 22.89 -39.12 31.41
C ARG A 704 21.65 -39.66 30.69
N ASP A 705 21.36 -40.95 30.87
CA ASP A 705 20.08 -41.56 30.50
C ASP A 705 18.98 -41.06 31.45
N SER A 706 18.47 -39.85 31.22
CA SER A 706 17.22 -39.40 31.82
C SER A 706 16.08 -39.75 30.87
N CYS A 707 15.58 -40.99 30.98
CA CYS A 707 14.19 -41.21 30.64
C CYS A 707 13.35 -40.29 31.54
N PHE A 708 12.20 -39.80 31.07
CA PHE A 708 11.21 -39.16 31.94
C PHE A 708 10.58 -40.22 32.89
N LEU A 709 11.44 -40.91 33.65
CA LEU A 709 11.12 -41.80 34.74
C LEU A 709 10.81 -40.89 35.93
N SER A 710 9.57 -41.01 36.39
CA SER A 710 9.09 -40.56 37.68
C SER A 710 10.17 -40.69 38.76
N ASP A 711 10.75 -39.56 39.18
CA ASP A 711 11.47 -39.50 40.45
C ASP A 711 10.46 -39.39 41.59
N VAL A 712 9.77 -40.50 41.83
CA VAL A 712 9.12 -40.77 43.10
C VAL A 712 9.52 -42.17 43.52
N ASN A 713 10.76 -42.32 44.02
CA ASN A 713 10.99 -43.01 45.29
C ASN A 713 12.48 -43.08 45.66
N ARG A 714 12.82 -42.50 46.82
CA ARG A 714 13.37 -43.29 47.93
C ARG A 714 13.36 -42.50 49.24
N ASN A 715 12.45 -42.90 50.13
CA ASN A 715 12.85 -43.37 51.45
C ASN A 715 11.78 -44.29 52.05
N GLY A 716 12.05 -45.59 51.95
CA GLY A 716 12.06 -46.51 53.09
C GLY A 716 10.78 -46.75 53.90
N LEU A 717 10.30 -48.01 53.76
CA LEU A 717 9.63 -48.85 54.76
C LEU A 717 8.14 -48.62 55.09
N GLY A 718 7.38 -49.73 55.01
CA GLY A 718 6.22 -49.95 55.86
C GLY A 718 4.95 -50.36 55.13
N ARG A 719 4.70 -51.67 55.09
CA ARG A 719 3.40 -52.27 54.76
C ARG A 719 2.31 -51.81 55.74
N SER A 720 1.13 -51.51 55.18
CA SER A 720 -0.21 -51.57 55.79
C SER A 720 -0.56 -50.55 56.89
N GLU A 721 -1.87 -50.29 57.03
CA GLU A 721 -2.57 -49.37 57.94
C GLU A 721 -2.48 -47.86 57.64
N ASN A 722 -3.30 -47.31 56.72
CA ASN A 722 -3.56 -45.85 56.73
C ASN A 722 -4.86 -45.37 56.04
N ASP A 723 -5.87 -46.22 55.83
CA ASP A 723 -7.14 -45.78 55.22
C ASP A 723 -8.05 -44.94 56.14
N ILE A 724 -7.66 -44.72 57.41
CA ILE A 724 -8.50 -43.98 58.38
C ILE A 724 -8.00 -42.53 58.62
N ARG A 725 -6.78 -42.17 58.18
CA ARG A 725 -6.19 -40.83 58.45
C ARG A 725 -6.47 -39.76 57.38
N ARG A 726 -6.99 -40.13 56.21
CA ARG A 726 -7.18 -39.21 55.06
C ARG A 726 -8.36 -38.23 55.24
N SER A 727 -9.40 -38.63 55.96
CA SER A 727 -10.63 -37.83 56.20
C SER A 727 -10.40 -36.60 57.10
N ARG A 728 -9.41 -36.65 58.00
CA ARG A 728 -9.16 -35.59 58.99
C ARG A 728 -8.27 -34.45 58.46
N ARG A 729 -7.41 -34.73 57.48
CA ARG A 729 -6.55 -33.73 56.83
C ARG A 729 -7.30 -32.87 55.82
N LEU A 730 -8.32 -33.42 55.15
CA LEU A 730 -9.16 -32.68 54.20
C LEU A 730 -10.03 -31.61 54.90
N LYS A 731 -10.56 -31.90 56.09
CA LYS A 731 -11.34 -30.92 56.89
C LYS A 731 -10.48 -29.78 57.45
N LEU A 732 -9.21 -30.04 57.76
CA LEU A 732 -8.25 -29.03 58.21
C LEU A 732 -7.78 -28.12 57.07
N ALA A 733 -7.59 -28.67 55.87
CA ALA A 733 -7.22 -27.89 54.68
C ALA A 733 -8.31 -26.90 54.25
N ILE A 734 -9.59 -27.30 54.33
CA ILE A 734 -10.73 -26.43 53.99
C ILE A 734 -10.87 -25.28 55.01
N ALA A 735 -10.66 -25.54 56.30
CA ALA A 735 -10.68 -24.50 57.34
C ALA A 735 -9.53 -23.50 57.21
N LEU A 736 -8.34 -23.97 56.78
CA LEU A 736 -7.17 -23.12 56.51
C LEU A 736 -7.36 -22.23 55.27
N LEU A 737 -8.06 -22.71 54.23
CA LEU A 737 -8.35 -21.93 53.03
C LEU A 737 -9.39 -20.81 53.27
N ILE A 738 -10.37 -21.05 54.13
CA ILE A 738 -11.39 -20.04 54.50
C ILE A 738 -10.76 -18.96 55.39
N THR A 739 -9.86 -19.34 56.30
CA THR A 739 -9.14 -18.36 57.13
C THR A 739 -8.14 -17.54 56.31
N LEU A 740 -7.45 -18.15 55.34
CA LEU A 740 -6.52 -17.47 54.44
C LEU A 740 -7.22 -16.41 53.56
N THR A 741 -8.40 -16.75 53.04
CA THR A 741 -9.20 -15.81 52.21
C THR A 741 -9.73 -14.63 53.02
N ILE A 742 -10.18 -14.84 54.26
CA ILE A 742 -10.59 -13.75 55.16
C ILE A 742 -9.40 -12.85 55.50
N THR A 743 -8.21 -13.42 55.78
CA THR A 743 -7.00 -12.62 56.03
C THR A 743 -6.54 -11.83 54.80
N MET A 744 -6.67 -12.38 53.59
CA MET A 744 -6.32 -11.67 52.34
C MET A 744 -7.26 -10.48 52.07
N VAL A 745 -8.55 -10.62 52.39
CA VAL A 745 -9.52 -9.53 52.27
C VAL A 745 -9.23 -8.42 53.29
N VAL A 746 -8.92 -8.77 54.54
CA VAL A 746 -8.55 -7.78 55.57
C VAL A 746 -7.23 -7.09 55.25
N MET A 747 -6.23 -7.82 54.75
CA MET A 747 -4.96 -7.25 54.28
C MET A 747 -5.13 -6.37 53.05
N GLY A 748 -6.04 -6.70 52.13
CA GLY A 748 -6.40 -5.88 50.98
C GLY A 748 -7.03 -4.55 51.39
N VAL A 749 -7.93 -4.57 52.39
CA VAL A 749 -8.53 -3.34 52.94
C VAL A 749 -7.49 -2.47 53.64
N ILE A 750 -6.56 -3.08 54.41
CA ILE A 750 -5.47 -2.36 55.08
C ILE A 750 -4.46 -1.79 54.05
N ALA A 751 -4.17 -2.52 52.98
CA ALA A 751 -3.29 -2.07 51.90
C ALA A 751 -3.88 -0.88 51.12
N VAL A 752 -5.21 -0.88 50.88
CA VAL A 752 -5.90 0.26 50.26
C VAL A 752 -5.91 1.49 51.18
N ILE A 753 -5.97 1.29 52.50
CA ILE A 753 -5.85 2.38 53.49
C ILE A 753 -4.41 2.91 53.57
N ARG A 754 -3.39 2.04 53.49
CA ARG A 754 -1.97 2.43 53.46
C ARG A 754 -1.54 3.08 52.15
N ALA A 755 -2.05 2.61 51.01
CA ALA A 755 -1.76 3.17 49.68
C ALA A 755 -2.23 4.62 49.52
N ARG A 756 -3.19 5.08 50.33
CA ARG A 756 -3.62 6.50 50.36
C ARG A 756 -2.72 7.40 51.22
N THR A 757 -1.71 6.87 51.91
CA THR A 757 -0.86 7.66 52.84
C THR A 757 0.64 7.67 52.52
N THR A 758 1.10 6.92 51.52
CA THR A 758 2.52 6.87 51.10
C THR A 758 2.75 7.42 49.69
N ILE A 759 2.28 8.65 49.44
CA ILE A 759 2.91 9.55 48.47
C ILE A 759 3.92 10.38 49.26
N ARG A 760 5.12 9.83 49.48
CA ARG A 760 6.35 10.60 49.73
C ARG A 760 7.58 9.71 49.80
N ASP A 761 8.56 10.13 49.01
CA ASP A 761 10.01 9.93 49.12
C ASP A 761 10.62 8.58 48.69
N GLY A 762 11.57 8.66 47.74
CA GLY A 762 12.88 8.01 47.89
C GLY A 762 13.40 7.18 46.72
N ASP A 763 14.36 7.75 45.99
CA ASP A 763 15.24 7.15 44.96
C ASP A 763 16.41 6.31 45.53
N GLU A 764 17.05 5.59 44.59
CA GLU A 764 18.50 5.30 44.41
C GLU A 764 19.22 4.00 44.91
N ASP A 765 20.05 3.50 43.95
CA ASP A 765 21.30 2.73 43.97
C ASP A 765 21.38 1.19 44.14
N SER A 766 21.89 0.49 43.10
CA SER A 766 23.33 0.12 42.93
C SER A 766 23.61 -1.02 41.92
N GLU A 767 24.63 -0.82 41.06
CA GLU A 767 25.25 -1.82 40.16
C GLU A 767 26.29 -2.69 40.90
N LEU A 768 26.39 -3.99 40.60
CA LEU A 768 27.66 -4.70 40.31
C LEU A 768 27.38 -6.08 39.70
N GLY A 769 28.22 -6.49 38.75
CA GLY A 769 27.98 -7.59 37.83
C GLY A 769 28.19 -9.01 38.37
N ASP A 770 27.34 -9.90 37.88
CA ASP A 770 27.59 -11.33 37.70
C ASP A 770 27.16 -11.70 36.27
N SER A 771 27.94 -12.55 35.58
CA SER A 771 27.69 -12.99 34.21
C SER A 771 26.44 -13.86 34.15
N TRP A 772 25.31 -13.24 33.85
CA TRP A 772 24.03 -13.93 33.68
C TRP A 772 24.11 -14.93 32.52
N PRO A 773 23.60 -16.17 32.70
CA PRO A 773 23.56 -17.16 31.64
C PRO A 773 22.74 -16.63 30.47
N TRP A 774 23.27 -16.78 29.24
CA TRP A 774 22.58 -16.41 28.02
C TRP A 774 21.40 -17.34 27.78
N GLN A 775 20.21 -16.76 27.68
CA GLN A 775 19.01 -17.44 27.21
C GLN A 775 18.99 -17.36 25.69
N PHE A 776 18.73 -18.47 25.01
CA PHE A 776 18.73 -18.56 23.56
C PHE A 776 17.46 -19.25 23.09
N THR A 777 16.68 -18.54 22.27
CA THR A 777 15.45 -19.02 21.66
C THR A 777 15.60 -18.95 20.14
N PRO A 778 15.96 -20.05 19.49
CA PRO A 778 15.98 -20.12 18.04
C PRO A 778 14.58 -20.40 17.48
N PHE A 779 14.26 -19.80 16.34
CA PHE A 779 12.98 -19.98 15.63
C PHE A 779 13.12 -20.91 14.41
N GLN A 780 14.31 -21.48 14.22
CA GLN A 780 14.62 -22.46 13.18
C GLN A 780 15.90 -23.22 13.51
N LYS A 781 16.28 -24.16 12.64
CA LYS A 781 17.56 -24.86 12.72
C LYS A 781 18.73 -23.89 12.52
N LEU A 782 19.67 -23.83 13.46
CA LEU A 782 20.88 -22.99 13.47
C LEU A 782 22.03 -23.87 13.93
N ASN A 783 23.12 -23.86 13.18
CA ASN A 783 24.26 -24.74 13.41
C ASN A 783 25.46 -23.95 13.93
N PHE A 784 25.18 -23.04 14.88
CA PHE A 784 26.16 -22.19 15.55
C PHE A 784 25.74 -21.90 17.00
N SER A 785 26.72 -21.59 17.86
CA SER A 785 26.58 -21.32 19.29
C SER A 785 26.53 -19.82 19.59
N VAL A 786 25.98 -19.45 20.76
CA VAL A 786 25.99 -18.06 21.22
C VAL A 786 27.42 -17.53 21.37
N ASP A 787 28.37 -18.36 21.80
CA ASP A 787 29.78 -17.98 21.91
C ASP A 787 30.41 -17.60 20.56
N GLN A 788 30.02 -18.27 19.47
CA GLN A 788 30.47 -17.91 18.12
C GLN A 788 29.91 -16.54 17.71
N ILE A 789 28.64 -16.26 18.01
CA ILE A 789 28.02 -14.95 17.76
C ILE A 789 28.76 -13.85 18.52
N LEU A 790 29.03 -14.06 19.81
CA LEU A 790 29.67 -13.07 20.66
C LEU A 790 31.08 -12.69 20.16
N ARG A 791 31.81 -13.62 19.54
CA ARG A 791 33.11 -13.35 18.89
C ARG A 791 32.99 -12.44 17.67
N CYS A 792 31.83 -12.43 17.01
CA CYS A 792 31.57 -11.60 15.84
C CYS A 792 31.09 -10.18 16.18
N LEU A 793 30.77 -9.88 17.45
CA LEU A 793 30.28 -8.56 17.88
C LEU A 793 31.43 -7.55 18.08
N VAL A 794 32.23 -7.33 17.04
CA VAL A 794 33.34 -6.38 17.00
C VAL A 794 33.07 -5.26 15.99
N ASP A 795 33.67 -4.08 16.18
CA ASP A 795 33.41 -2.89 15.34
C ASP A 795 33.69 -3.12 13.85
N THR A 796 34.63 -4.01 13.51
CA THR A 796 34.97 -4.35 12.11
C THR A 796 33.86 -5.10 11.38
N ASN A 797 32.92 -5.69 12.12
CA ASN A 797 31.82 -6.48 11.59
C ASN A 797 30.50 -5.71 11.53
N VAL A 798 30.50 -4.42 11.89
CA VAL A 798 29.28 -3.60 11.88
C VAL A 798 28.85 -3.32 10.44
N ILE A 799 27.60 -3.66 10.14
CA ILE A 799 26.96 -3.41 8.83
C ILE A 799 25.81 -2.40 8.89
N GLY A 800 25.40 -1.99 10.10
CA GLY A 800 24.38 -0.94 10.27
C GLY A 800 24.30 -0.45 11.72
N LYS A 801 23.97 0.84 11.92
CA LYS A 801 23.70 1.45 13.23
C LYS A 801 22.41 2.27 13.14
N GLY A 802 21.48 2.07 14.07
CA GLY A 802 20.20 2.79 14.08
C GLY A 802 19.61 2.97 15.48
N CYS A 803 18.40 3.54 15.56
CA CYS A 803 17.71 3.87 16.82
C CYS A 803 17.42 2.65 17.71
N SER A 804 17.29 1.46 17.11
CA SER A 804 17.00 0.22 17.84
C SER A 804 18.27 -0.51 18.29
N GLY A 805 19.43 -0.30 17.64
CA GLY A 805 20.67 -0.99 17.97
C GLY A 805 21.74 -0.95 16.89
N ILE A 806 22.72 -1.85 17.01
CA ILE A 806 23.82 -2.06 16.05
C ILE A 806 23.65 -3.44 15.40
N VAL A 807 23.78 -3.52 14.08
CA VAL A 807 23.73 -4.78 13.32
C VAL A 807 25.14 -5.18 12.90
N TYR A 808 25.51 -6.43 13.19
CA TYR A 808 26.80 -7.04 12.89
C TYR A 808 26.61 -8.14 11.85
N ARG A 809 27.53 -8.24 10.89
CA ARG A 809 27.72 -9.43 10.05
C ARG A 809 28.50 -10.46 10.84
N ALA A 810 27.98 -11.66 10.96
CA ALA A 810 28.62 -12.73 11.71
C ALA A 810 28.87 -13.93 10.80
N ASP A 811 30.14 -14.21 10.52
CA ASP A 811 30.58 -15.40 9.82
C ASP A 811 30.67 -16.57 10.82
N MET A 812 29.87 -17.59 10.58
CA MET A 812 29.84 -18.78 11.40
C MET A 812 30.91 -19.78 10.90
N ASP A 813 31.45 -20.60 11.81
CA ASP A 813 32.49 -21.58 11.48
C ASP A 813 32.04 -22.63 10.45
N ASN A 814 30.73 -22.77 10.23
CA ASN A 814 30.10 -23.65 9.25
C ASN A 814 29.99 -23.03 7.83
N GLY A 815 30.45 -21.79 7.65
CA GLY A 815 30.36 -21.04 6.38
C GLY A 815 29.07 -20.26 6.18
N GLU A 816 28.11 -20.33 7.10
CA GLU A 816 26.90 -19.49 7.09
C GLU A 816 27.24 -18.06 7.51
N VAL A 817 26.60 -17.09 6.87
CA VAL A 817 26.70 -15.67 7.22
C VAL A 817 25.34 -15.23 7.73
N ILE A 818 25.30 -14.65 8.93
CA ILE A 818 24.06 -14.15 9.54
C ILE A 818 24.20 -12.67 9.91
N ALA A 819 23.06 -11.99 10.04
CA ALA A 819 22.98 -10.66 10.59
C ALA A 819 22.55 -10.73 12.06
N VAL A 820 23.31 -10.07 12.95
CA VAL A 820 23.06 -10.05 14.40
C VAL A 820 22.83 -8.63 14.86
N LYS A 821 21.60 -8.31 15.27
CA LYS A 821 21.20 -7.00 15.79
C LYS A 821 21.32 -7.00 17.32
N LYS A 822 22.23 -6.19 17.86
CA LYS A 822 22.39 -5.92 19.29
C LYS A 822 21.62 -4.67 19.67
N LEU A 823 20.61 -4.82 20.52
CA LEU A 823 19.77 -3.71 20.97
C LEU A 823 20.46 -2.87 22.05
N TRP A 824 20.10 -1.58 22.14
CA TRP A 824 20.59 -0.68 23.19
C TRP A 824 20.07 -1.10 24.59
N PRO A 825 20.85 -0.88 25.67
CA PRO A 825 20.37 -1.08 27.04
C PRO A 825 19.15 -0.19 27.35
N ALA A 826 18.15 -0.70 28.08
CA ALA A 826 16.90 0.01 28.38
C ALA A 826 17.11 1.37 29.08
N THR A 827 18.20 1.53 29.84
CA THR A 827 18.60 2.79 30.50
C THR A 827 19.34 3.77 29.59
N ALA A 828 19.99 3.29 28.52
CA ALA A 828 20.71 4.13 27.55
C ALA A 828 19.77 4.77 26.51
N ALA A 829 18.61 4.15 26.25
CA ALA A 829 17.56 4.72 25.38
C ALA A 829 16.99 6.05 25.93
N ALA A 830 17.03 6.25 27.25
CA ALA A 830 16.63 7.51 27.89
C ALA A 830 17.70 8.62 27.80
N ALA A 831 18.97 8.27 27.58
CA ALA A 831 20.08 9.21 27.55
C ALA A 831 20.51 9.62 26.13
N ALA A 832 20.25 8.79 25.11
CA ALA A 832 20.69 9.03 23.73
C ALA A 832 19.71 9.87 22.89
N THR A 833 18.46 10.03 23.34
CA THR A 833 17.42 10.78 22.63
C THR A 833 16.67 11.62 23.65
N GLY A 834 16.74 12.95 23.52
CA GLY A 834 15.98 13.92 24.33
C GLY A 834 14.47 13.87 24.07
N CYS A 835 13.89 12.68 24.13
CA CYS A 835 12.49 12.37 23.86
C CYS A 835 11.96 11.60 25.08
N VAL A 836 11.67 12.32 26.17
CA VAL A 836 10.91 11.74 27.28
C VAL A 836 9.54 12.40 27.28
N ASP A 837 8.52 11.59 27.03
CA ASP A 837 7.15 11.91 27.43
C ASP A 837 6.77 10.89 28.51
N GLU A 838 6.78 11.32 29.78
CA GLU A 838 6.69 10.52 31.02
C GLU A 838 5.34 9.80 31.25
N LYS A 839 4.54 9.56 30.20
CA LYS A 839 3.23 8.90 30.32
C LYS A 839 3.02 7.69 29.40
N SER A 840 4.05 7.24 28.69
CA SER A 840 3.98 6.00 27.91
C SER A 840 4.77 4.87 28.58
N GLY A 841 4.12 3.74 28.85
CA GLY A 841 4.84 2.53 29.22
C GLY A 841 5.77 2.15 28.07
N VAL A 842 7.08 2.09 28.33
CA VAL A 842 8.11 1.74 27.34
C VAL A 842 7.72 0.41 26.68
N ARG A 843 7.30 0.46 25.41
CA ARG A 843 7.03 -0.75 24.62
C ARG A 843 8.36 -1.44 24.31
N ASP A 844 8.47 -2.71 24.67
CA ASP A 844 9.69 -3.49 24.48
C ASP A 844 9.85 -3.95 23.02
N SER A 845 10.64 -3.21 22.24
CA SER A 845 10.93 -3.51 20.83
C SER A 845 11.47 -4.93 20.61
N PHE A 846 12.22 -5.47 21.58
CA PHE A 846 12.71 -6.85 21.56
C PHE A 846 11.55 -7.86 21.60
N SER A 847 10.58 -7.65 22.48
CA SER A 847 9.42 -8.54 22.63
C SER A 847 8.49 -8.47 21.42
N ALA A 848 8.33 -7.29 20.81
CA ALA A 848 7.51 -7.12 19.61
C ALA A 848 8.11 -7.90 18.44
N GLU A 849 9.40 -7.71 18.18
CA GLU A 849 10.10 -8.35 17.06
C GLU A 849 10.13 -9.88 17.22
N VAL A 850 10.42 -10.39 18.43
CA VAL A 850 10.40 -11.82 18.74
C VAL A 850 9.01 -12.44 18.58
N LYS A 851 7.95 -11.77 19.07
CA LYS A 851 6.58 -12.30 19.02
C LYS A 851 6.04 -12.31 17.59
N THR A 852 6.29 -11.24 16.83
CA THR A 852 5.77 -11.09 15.46
C THR A 852 6.53 -11.96 14.47
N LEU A 853 7.86 -11.85 14.41
CA LEU A 853 8.65 -12.64 13.46
C LEU A 853 8.71 -14.13 13.82
N GLY A 854 8.50 -14.46 15.10
CA GLY A 854 8.41 -15.86 15.54
C GLY A 854 7.17 -16.59 15.04
N SER A 855 6.11 -15.87 14.61
CA SER A 855 4.82 -16.46 14.22
C SER A 855 4.51 -16.35 12.73
N ILE A 856 5.40 -15.80 11.91
CA ILE A 856 5.15 -15.55 10.48
C ILE A 856 6.26 -16.09 9.60
N ARG A 857 5.90 -16.53 8.39
CA ARG A 857 6.83 -16.95 7.35
C ARG A 857 6.28 -16.60 5.98
N HIS A 858 7.07 -15.86 5.21
CA HIS A 858 6.73 -15.49 3.84
C HIS A 858 8.01 -15.27 3.04
N LYS A 859 8.00 -15.61 1.74
CA LYS A 859 9.16 -15.52 0.83
C LYS A 859 9.75 -14.10 0.71
N ASN A 860 8.98 -13.06 1.06
CA ASN A 860 9.39 -11.65 1.00
C ASN A 860 9.48 -10.97 2.39
N ILE A 861 9.65 -11.74 3.46
CA ILE A 861 9.89 -11.24 4.82
C ILE A 861 11.22 -11.81 5.30
N VAL A 862 12.05 -10.97 5.94
CA VAL A 862 13.36 -11.39 6.44
C VAL A 862 13.18 -12.56 7.39
N ARG A 863 13.93 -13.63 7.13
CA ARG A 863 13.81 -14.83 7.93
C ARG A 863 14.48 -14.61 9.29
N PHE A 864 13.69 -14.78 10.34
CA PHE A 864 14.13 -14.63 11.72
C PHE A 864 14.70 -15.95 12.25
N LEU A 865 15.97 -15.93 12.63
CA LEU A 865 16.73 -17.13 13.00
C LEU A 865 16.52 -17.49 14.47
N GLY A 866 16.46 -16.48 15.33
CA GLY A 866 16.57 -16.64 16.77
C GLY A 866 16.75 -15.34 17.51
N CYS A 867 16.60 -15.38 18.84
CA CYS A 867 17.08 -14.35 19.73
C CYS A 867 17.92 -14.95 20.87
N CYS A 868 18.89 -14.19 21.38
CA CYS A 868 19.51 -14.51 22.66
C CYS A 868 19.62 -13.28 23.53
N TRP A 869 19.47 -13.46 24.84
CA TRP A 869 19.51 -12.36 25.78
C TRP A 869 20.04 -12.79 27.14
N ASN A 870 20.55 -11.81 27.87
CA ASN A 870 20.83 -11.90 29.30
C ASN A 870 20.29 -10.63 29.97
N ARG A 871 20.61 -10.36 31.25
CA ARG A 871 20.06 -9.17 31.92
C ARG A 871 20.50 -7.84 31.29
N ASN A 872 21.63 -7.81 30.59
CA ASN A 872 22.28 -6.57 30.13
C ASN A 872 22.31 -6.43 28.60
N THR A 873 22.05 -7.49 27.85
CA THR A 873 22.20 -7.50 26.38
C THR A 873 21.13 -8.36 25.73
N ARG A 874 20.59 -7.87 24.62
CA ARG A 874 19.56 -8.53 23.82
C ARG A 874 20.01 -8.54 22.36
N LEU A 875 20.01 -9.73 21.77
CA LEU A 875 20.48 -10.00 20.42
C LEU A 875 19.36 -10.67 19.60
N LEU A 876 19.20 -10.21 18.37
CA LEU A 876 18.27 -10.76 17.38
C LEU A 876 19.08 -11.23 16.16
N MET A 877 18.76 -12.41 15.63
CA MET A 877 19.50 -13.04 14.53
C MET A 877 18.60 -13.19 13.30
N TYR A 878 19.14 -12.86 12.13
CA TYR A 878 18.45 -12.89 10.83
C TYR A 878 19.34 -13.50 9.76
N ASP A 879 18.73 -13.97 8.68
CA ASP A 879 19.49 -14.22 7.45
C ASP A 879 20.24 -12.95 7.01
N TYR A 880 21.49 -13.13 6.61
CA TYR A 880 22.28 -12.03 6.04
C TYR A 880 21.90 -11.80 4.58
N MET A 881 21.54 -10.56 4.27
CA MET A 881 21.20 -10.13 2.91
C MET A 881 22.41 -9.47 2.25
N PRO A 882 23.04 -10.11 1.25
CA PRO A 882 24.35 -9.70 0.73
C PRO A 882 24.31 -8.40 -0.09
N ASN A 883 23.16 -8.05 -0.68
CA ASN A 883 23.00 -6.82 -1.46
C ASN A 883 22.59 -5.61 -0.60
N GLY A 884 22.53 -5.76 0.73
CA GLY A 884 22.23 -4.67 1.65
C GLY A 884 20.76 -4.24 1.62
N SER A 885 20.49 -2.98 1.97
CA SER A 885 19.14 -2.43 1.90
C SER A 885 18.84 -1.86 0.51
N LEU A 886 17.56 -1.79 0.17
CA LEU A 886 17.06 -1.13 -1.02
C LEU A 886 17.47 0.35 -1.05
N GLY A 887 17.48 1.02 0.11
CA GLY A 887 17.99 2.39 0.22
C GLY A 887 19.44 2.52 -0.24
N SER A 888 20.33 1.63 0.20
CA SER A 888 21.73 1.62 -0.26
C SER A 888 21.86 1.34 -1.76
N LEU A 889 21.04 0.44 -2.32
CA LEU A 889 21.07 0.17 -3.77
C LEU A 889 20.53 1.34 -4.62
N LEU A 890 19.57 2.10 -4.09
CA LEU A 890 19.03 3.29 -4.76
C LEU A 890 19.97 4.50 -4.66
N HIS A 891 20.77 4.61 -3.59
CA HIS A 891 21.49 5.86 -3.27
C HIS A 891 23.02 5.75 -3.20
N GLU A 892 23.62 4.58 -2.93
CA GLU A 892 25.07 4.45 -2.66
C GLU A 892 25.90 3.84 -3.81
N ARG A 893 25.29 3.14 -4.78
CA ARG A 893 26.01 2.62 -5.97
C ARG A 893 26.21 3.72 -7.02
N THR A 894 27.26 4.52 -6.84
CA THR A 894 27.75 5.58 -7.75
C THR A 894 28.48 5.04 -9.00
N GLY A 895 27.95 3.98 -9.63
CA GLY A 895 28.58 3.33 -10.79
C GLY A 895 27.57 2.81 -11.81
N ASN A 896 27.27 3.67 -12.80
CA ASN A 896 26.75 3.43 -14.15
C ASN A 896 25.94 2.16 -14.49
N ASN A 897 25.06 1.68 -13.61
CA ASN A 897 23.89 0.84 -13.90
C ASN A 897 22.98 0.87 -12.66
N GLY A 898 22.09 1.87 -12.57
CA GLY A 898 21.02 1.84 -11.58
C GLY A 898 20.12 0.61 -11.78
N LEU A 899 19.40 0.18 -10.74
CA LEU A 899 18.41 -0.89 -10.86
C LEU A 899 17.48 -0.59 -12.05
N GLU A 900 17.44 -1.47 -13.05
CA GLU A 900 16.52 -1.35 -14.19
C GLU A 900 15.07 -1.40 -13.72
N TRP A 901 14.15 -0.80 -14.48
CA TRP A 901 12.74 -0.74 -14.11
C TRP A 901 12.13 -2.12 -13.84
N GLU A 902 12.51 -3.13 -14.64
CA GLU A 902 12.06 -4.51 -14.44
C GLU A 902 12.43 -5.04 -13.05
N LEU A 903 13.67 -4.80 -12.61
CA LEU A 903 14.15 -5.24 -11.32
C LEU A 903 13.51 -4.43 -10.17
N ARG A 904 13.27 -3.13 -10.39
CA ARG A 904 12.52 -2.27 -9.47
C ARG A 904 11.08 -2.76 -9.29
N TYR A 905 10.41 -3.10 -10.38
CA TYR A 905 9.05 -3.63 -10.37
C TYR A 905 8.99 -4.98 -9.64
N GLN A 906 9.95 -5.88 -9.86
CA GLN A 906 10.04 -7.15 -9.14
C GLN A 906 10.25 -6.97 -7.63
N ILE A 907 11.11 -6.02 -7.24
CA ILE A 907 11.34 -5.64 -5.83
C ILE A 907 10.06 -5.05 -5.21
N LEU A 908 9.35 -4.18 -5.95
CA LEU A 908 8.09 -3.59 -5.53
C LEU A 908 7.02 -4.66 -5.31
N LEU A 909 6.87 -5.55 -6.28
CA LEU A 909 5.91 -6.64 -6.28
C LEU A 909 6.15 -7.61 -5.13
N GLY A 910 7.40 -7.99 -4.88
CA GLY A 910 7.72 -8.87 -3.75
C GLY A 910 7.48 -8.18 -2.40
N ALA A 911 7.83 -6.90 -2.24
CA ALA A 911 7.53 -6.15 -1.01
C ALA A 911 6.01 -6.00 -0.79
N ALA A 912 5.24 -5.73 -1.85
CA ALA A 912 3.78 -5.70 -1.83
C ALA A 912 3.17 -7.03 -1.40
N GLN A 913 3.66 -8.15 -1.95
CA GLN A 913 3.24 -9.50 -1.54
C GLN A 913 3.54 -9.76 -0.06
N GLY A 914 4.71 -9.33 0.44
CA GLY A 914 5.07 -9.45 1.85
C GLY A 914 4.15 -8.65 2.79
N LEU A 915 3.76 -7.43 2.40
CA LEU A 915 2.82 -6.62 3.18
C LEU A 915 1.39 -7.16 3.13
N ALA A 916 0.93 -7.60 1.95
CA ALA A 916 -0.39 -8.20 1.80
C ALA A 916 -0.56 -9.43 2.72
N TYR A 917 0.46 -10.28 2.79
CA TYR A 917 0.48 -11.42 3.70
C TYR A 917 0.37 -11.02 5.18
N LEU A 918 1.12 -9.99 5.63
CA LEU A 918 1.05 -9.48 7.01
C LEU A 918 -0.34 -8.94 7.36
N HIS A 919 -1.00 -8.32 6.40
CA HIS A 919 -2.23 -7.56 6.58
C HIS A 919 -3.50 -8.40 6.43
N HIS A 920 -3.49 -9.40 5.55
CA HIS A 920 -4.70 -10.14 5.16
C HIS A 920 -4.62 -11.63 5.50
N ASP A 921 -3.43 -12.22 5.45
CA ASP A 921 -3.27 -13.67 5.61
C ASP A 921 -2.93 -14.07 7.04
N CYS A 922 -2.28 -13.19 7.80
CA CYS A 922 -1.96 -13.37 9.21
C CYS A 922 -3.20 -13.20 10.11
N VAL A 923 -3.38 -14.10 11.07
CA VAL A 923 -4.45 -14.03 12.08
C VAL A 923 -3.81 -14.14 13.48
N PRO A 924 -3.87 -13.09 14.32
CA PRO A 924 -4.42 -11.77 14.02
C PRO A 924 -3.58 -11.01 12.95
N PRO A 925 -4.17 -10.01 12.25
CA PRO A 925 -3.43 -9.15 11.33
C PRO A 925 -2.24 -8.47 12.01
N ILE A 926 -1.14 -8.31 11.27
CA ILE A 926 0.10 -7.72 11.75
C ILE A 926 0.37 -6.42 11.03
N VAL A 927 0.40 -5.31 11.77
CA VAL A 927 0.79 -4.01 11.23
C VAL A 927 2.28 -3.80 11.48
N HIS A 928 3.08 -3.63 10.43
CA HIS A 928 4.55 -3.50 10.58
C HIS A 928 4.98 -2.19 11.28
N ARG A 929 4.31 -1.07 10.98
CA ARG A 929 4.57 0.26 11.61
C ARG A 929 5.94 0.89 11.40
N ASP A 930 6.79 0.34 10.53
CA ASP A 930 8.06 0.98 10.14
C ASP A 930 8.55 0.52 8.75
N ILE A 931 7.77 0.78 7.71
CA ILE A 931 8.11 0.35 6.34
C ILE A 931 8.79 1.49 5.58
N LYS A 932 10.05 1.28 5.18
CA LYS A 932 10.92 2.25 4.46
C LYS A 932 12.00 1.51 3.64
N ALA A 933 12.69 2.20 2.71
CA ALA A 933 13.72 1.61 1.83
C ALA A 933 14.82 0.88 2.61
N ASN A 934 15.21 1.45 3.75
CA ASN A 934 16.26 0.89 4.59
C ASN A 934 15.83 -0.38 5.32
N ASN A 935 14.52 -0.63 5.41
CA ASN A 935 13.92 -1.81 6.01
C ASN A 935 13.48 -2.85 4.96
N ILE A 936 13.74 -2.62 3.67
CA ILE A 936 13.63 -3.64 2.63
C ILE A 936 15.04 -4.09 2.29
N LEU A 937 15.39 -5.31 2.70
CA LEU A 937 16.69 -5.92 2.43
C LEU A 937 16.64 -6.71 1.12
N ILE A 938 17.77 -6.80 0.43
CA ILE A 938 17.85 -7.36 -0.92
C ILE A 938 18.71 -8.63 -0.92
N GLY A 939 18.10 -9.73 -1.36
CA GLY A 939 18.72 -11.04 -1.52
C GLY A 939 19.74 -11.10 -2.65
N LEU A 940 20.40 -12.25 -2.82
CA LEU A 940 21.46 -12.45 -3.81
C LEU A 940 20.95 -12.30 -5.25
N GLU A 941 19.73 -12.76 -5.53
CA GLU A 941 19.07 -12.66 -6.84
C GLU A 941 18.13 -11.45 -6.93
N PHE A 942 18.36 -10.43 -6.08
CA PHE A 942 17.56 -9.21 -5.96
C PHE A 942 16.13 -9.40 -5.44
N GLU A 943 15.88 -10.46 -4.69
CA GLU A 943 14.59 -10.67 -4.03
C GLU A 943 14.41 -9.71 -2.84
N PRO A 944 13.23 -9.08 -2.68
CA PRO A 944 12.98 -8.16 -1.58
C PRO A 944 12.54 -8.89 -0.30
N TYR A 945 13.08 -8.47 0.84
CA TYR A 945 12.74 -8.96 2.18
C TYR A 945 12.42 -7.82 3.13
N ILE A 946 11.20 -7.77 3.64
CA ILE A 946 10.78 -6.80 4.68
C ILE A 946 11.46 -7.13 6.01
N ALA A 947 12.06 -6.16 6.67
CA ALA A 947 12.83 -6.29 7.90
C ALA A 947 12.50 -5.20 8.94
N ASP A 948 13.02 -5.38 10.16
CA ASP A 948 12.87 -4.48 11.33
C ASP A 948 11.43 -4.38 11.89
N PHE A 949 10.98 -5.47 12.51
CA PHE A 949 9.66 -5.57 13.12
C PHE A 949 9.64 -5.04 14.56
N GLY A 950 10.65 -4.26 14.96
CA GLY A 950 10.78 -3.71 16.31
C GLY A 950 9.61 -2.80 16.73
N LEU A 951 8.84 -2.31 15.76
CA LEU A 951 7.61 -1.55 15.97
C LEU A 951 6.36 -2.32 15.55
N ALA A 952 6.39 -3.59 15.15
CA ALA A 952 5.20 -4.28 14.68
C ALA A 952 4.11 -4.43 15.77
N LYS A 953 2.84 -4.55 15.36
CA LYS A 953 1.69 -4.76 16.26
C LYS A 953 0.80 -5.90 15.76
N LEU A 954 0.49 -6.84 16.65
CA LEU A 954 -0.59 -7.81 16.49
C LEU A 954 -1.91 -7.13 16.89
N VAL A 955 -2.92 -7.23 16.03
CA VAL A 955 -4.20 -6.57 16.23
C VAL A 955 -5.19 -7.55 16.87
N ASP A 956 -5.36 -7.50 18.20
CA ASP A 956 -6.35 -8.32 18.92
C ASP A 956 -7.76 -7.66 18.90
N ASP A 957 -8.83 -8.47 18.97
CA ASP A 957 -10.24 -8.05 18.87
C ASP A 957 -10.66 -6.95 19.88
N GLY A 958 -9.98 -6.82 21.03
CA GLY A 958 -10.25 -5.78 22.04
C GLY A 958 -9.39 -4.52 21.92
N ASP A 959 -8.42 -4.50 21.02
CA ASP A 959 -7.38 -3.47 20.92
C ASP A 959 -7.74 -2.32 19.97
N PHE A 960 -8.90 -2.42 19.30
CA PHE A 960 -9.53 -1.36 18.50
C PHE A 960 -10.16 -0.24 19.35
N ALA A 961 -10.46 -0.51 20.63
CA ALA A 961 -11.21 0.39 21.52
C ALA A 961 -10.33 1.35 22.37
N ARG A 962 -8.99 1.30 22.28
CA ARG A 962 -8.09 2.19 23.03
C ARG A 962 -7.26 3.07 22.10
N SER A 963 -7.49 4.39 22.18
CA SER A 963 -6.60 5.39 21.57
C SER A 963 -5.19 5.27 22.17
N SER A 964 -4.21 4.92 21.35
CA SER A 964 -2.80 5.06 21.71
C SER A 964 -2.42 6.52 21.42
N ASN A 965 -2.32 7.37 22.44
CA ASN A 965 -1.92 8.78 22.32
C ASN A 965 -0.42 8.98 22.00
N THR A 966 0.21 8.00 21.32
CA THR A 966 1.66 7.97 21.08
C THR A 966 1.88 7.59 19.62
N VAL A 967 2.43 8.52 18.84
CA VAL A 967 2.90 8.26 17.47
C VAL A 967 4.06 7.27 17.56
N ALA A 968 3.95 6.15 16.85
CA ALA A 968 5.01 5.14 16.74
C ALA A 968 5.24 4.86 15.24
N GLY A 969 6.45 5.12 14.77
CA GLY A 969 6.88 5.04 13.36
C GLY A 969 8.08 5.98 13.11
N SER A 970 8.77 5.82 11.98
CA SER A 970 9.83 6.76 11.55
C SER A 970 9.22 7.99 10.84
N TYR A 971 9.89 9.15 10.89
CA TYR A 971 9.52 10.31 10.04
C TYR A 971 9.43 9.86 8.58
N GLY A 972 8.26 10.05 7.94
CA GLY A 972 7.98 9.62 6.56
C GLY A 972 7.15 8.33 6.42
N TYR A 973 6.86 7.59 7.50
CA TYR A 973 5.91 6.46 7.48
C TYR A 973 5.14 6.36 8.81
N ILE A 974 3.83 6.59 8.77
CA ILE A 974 2.89 6.26 9.85
C ILE A 974 2.10 5.05 9.36
N ALA A 975 2.23 3.91 10.04
CA ALA A 975 1.32 2.81 9.74
C ALA A 975 -0.12 3.20 10.08
N PRO A 976 -1.09 2.84 9.24
CA PRO A 976 -2.48 3.04 9.55
C PRO A 976 -2.84 2.23 10.79
N GLY A 977 -2.94 2.90 11.94
CA GLY A 977 -3.45 2.29 13.17
C GLY A 977 -4.93 1.93 13.11
N LYS A 978 -5.60 2.13 11.96
CA LYS A 978 -7.06 2.10 11.81
C LYS A 978 -7.63 1.64 10.46
N PHE A 979 -6.83 1.13 9.51
CA PHE A 979 -7.36 0.68 8.20
C PHE A 979 -7.18 -0.81 7.99
N PHE A 980 -8.13 -1.60 8.48
CA PHE A 980 -8.28 -3.00 8.11
C PHE A 980 -9.76 -3.29 7.80
N SER A 981 -10.24 -2.80 6.65
CA SER A 981 -11.50 -3.25 6.05
C SER A 981 -11.31 -3.45 4.54
N GLN A 982 -11.17 -4.73 4.15
CA GLN A 982 -11.46 -5.34 2.84
C GLN A 982 -10.51 -5.09 1.65
N SER A 983 -9.95 -6.21 1.16
CA SER A 983 -9.35 -6.43 -0.17
C SER A 983 -8.51 -5.27 -0.71
N LEU A 984 -7.26 -5.13 -0.24
CA LEU A 984 -6.23 -4.51 -1.08
C LEU A 984 -5.74 -5.58 -2.06
N ASP A 985 -6.06 -5.41 -3.34
CA ASP A 985 -5.41 -6.18 -4.39
C ASP A 985 -3.91 -5.86 -4.41
N ILE A 986 -3.09 -6.82 -4.85
CA ILE A 986 -1.65 -6.60 -5.10
C ILE A 986 -1.45 -5.36 -6.00
N LEU A 987 -2.38 -5.08 -6.91
CA LEU A 987 -2.42 -3.87 -7.75
C LEU A 987 -2.48 -2.58 -6.93
N LEU A 988 -3.25 -2.53 -5.84
CA LEU A 988 -3.31 -1.35 -4.97
C LEU A 988 -2.05 -1.18 -4.13
N TYR A 989 -1.40 -2.27 -3.70
CA TYR A 989 -0.07 -2.19 -3.08
C TYR A 989 0.99 -1.69 -4.07
N LEU A 990 0.89 -2.09 -5.35
CA LEU A 990 1.79 -1.65 -6.42
C LEU A 990 1.55 -0.19 -6.84
N GLU A 991 0.29 0.28 -6.87
CA GLU A 991 -0.05 1.70 -7.11
C GLU A 991 0.47 2.60 -5.98
N ASN A 992 0.47 2.08 -4.75
CA ASN A 992 0.85 2.77 -3.51
C ASN A 992 2.34 2.73 -3.17
N MET A 993 3.10 1.82 -3.76
CA MET A 993 4.55 1.80 -3.66
C MET A 993 5.15 2.54 -4.86
N ARG A 994 5.74 3.72 -4.66
CA ARG A 994 6.53 4.40 -5.70
C ARG A 994 8.01 4.33 -5.37
N LEU A 995 8.82 3.78 -6.29
CA LEU A 995 10.29 3.86 -6.24
C LEU A 995 10.76 5.17 -6.85
N VAL A 996 10.60 6.29 -6.13
CA VAL A 996 11.07 7.61 -6.57
C VAL A 996 12.56 7.75 -6.24
N CYS A 997 13.40 7.99 -7.25
CA CYS A 997 14.79 8.40 -7.04
C CYS A 997 14.84 9.92 -6.81
N ASN A 998 14.63 10.39 -5.58
CA ASN A 998 14.96 11.77 -5.22
C ASN A 998 16.42 11.84 -4.72
N PRO A 999 17.31 12.65 -5.30
CA PRO A 999 18.71 12.75 -4.86
C PRO A 999 18.89 13.38 -3.46
N SER A 1000 17.82 13.85 -2.82
CA SER A 1000 17.90 14.68 -1.62
C SER A 1000 17.08 14.20 -0.40
N ASN A 1001 16.29 13.13 -0.51
CA ASN A 1001 15.52 12.58 0.62
C ASN A 1001 15.62 11.06 0.69
N GLU A 1002 16.05 10.55 1.85
CA GLU A 1002 16.35 9.15 2.17
C GLU A 1002 15.11 8.22 2.27
N HIS A 1003 14.13 8.31 1.37
CA HIS A 1003 12.85 7.62 1.56
C HIS A 1003 12.35 6.85 0.33
N LEU A 1004 12.06 5.56 0.55
CA LEU A 1004 11.01 4.84 -0.15
C LEU A 1004 9.68 5.43 0.33
N ILE A 1005 8.89 6.02 -0.57
CA ILE A 1005 7.53 6.40 -0.24
C ILE A 1005 6.67 5.15 -0.49
N ILE A 1006 6.44 4.38 0.57
CA ILE A 1006 5.31 3.44 0.62
C ILE A 1006 4.13 4.26 1.12
N SER A 1007 3.42 4.89 0.20
CA SER A 1007 2.14 5.54 0.50
C SER A 1007 1.08 4.45 0.51
N LEU A 1008 0.94 3.69 1.59
CA LEU A 1008 -0.27 2.86 1.79
C LEU A 1008 -1.46 3.75 2.15
N TYR A 1009 -1.85 4.62 1.23
CA TYR A 1009 -3.11 5.34 1.26
C TYR A 1009 -3.64 5.38 -0.18
N PRO A 1010 -4.89 4.94 -0.42
CA PRO A 1010 -5.51 5.06 -1.73
C PRO A 1010 -5.58 6.50 -2.21
#